data_AF-A0A251SI50-F1
#
_entry.id   AF-A0A251SI50-F1
#
_cell.length_a   1.000
_cell.length_b   1.000
_cell.length_c   1.000
_cell.angle_alpha   90.00
_cell.angle_beta   90.00
_cell.angle_gamma   90.00
#
_symmetry.space_group_name_H-M   'P 1'
#
loop_
_entity.id
_entity.type
_entity.pdbx_description
1 polymer ?
#
loop_
_entity_poly.entity_id
_entity_poly.type
_entity_poly.pdbx_seq_one_letter_code
_entity_poly.pdbx_strand_id
1 'polypeptide(L)'
;MNGPTVDPLQGGFPEVIDTYLEYGVMKCIAFNRRGTLLAAGCSDGRCVVWDFQTRGIAKELKNNDRVAAITSVCWSKTGHHILVSASDNSLTLWNVSKGEKVFQTLLQQTHLQARLHPGGSGGSSPPSLCLVTSSSSAPFILDFRTHITTVLPISSPDNATHNVSDGSYNYTTTEACFNKSGDLVYLGNSIGEILIIDYKNNKVCGIVQIPGGAAIKNIVFSRNGQHVLTNSSDRIIRVYENLLPLKDAHKFFVGNESVGLKCLSLLREFQDSVTKVHWKAPCFSGDGEWVVGGSASKGEHKIYVWDRDGLLVKLLDGPKEALVDLAWHPAKPIVVSVSFTGLVYIWVKDYTENWSVFAPDFRELDENEEYVEQEDEFDLMPETEKVKGSCLNEDDEVDIITVEKESTFSDSDISQEELRYLPAHPCPDIPEKLLDSNNVGSPLSNDSSETDDVENYVVEYIGGARGTVMEDSVVEYTGWTRGTVVDNSVVEYTGGARDTVVETSVVEYTGGTRDVVVESSVVEYTGGTCDAVVEGSVVEYTGGVRDSVVENSLVEYTGGTHDAVVETALVEYTGGTRDAVVETSVVEYTGWTRDAVAESSAVEYTGGTLLKRKRKRSKKLLELQDIKDTQKTILSDCSYKESFLTPDCDLPMTEQKKTKSKSMVWNHFEKLQKSDKKVAVCNYCGANFVSENAGTTHLWYHLRGKHAEVIVPEECNHIDIKSTTDDNESMTEYEEVEPASRRKKRSEVWNYYKKFTKRNNKSVAVCNFCQRRFVSGPAGTHHLWNHVKRKHAKEAELVVSTNK
;
A
#
# COMPACT_ATOMS: atom_id res chain seq x y z
N MET A 1 16.90 -15.05 -16.65
CA MET A 1 15.53 -15.58 -16.42
C MET A 1 14.67 -14.52 -17.05
N ASN A 2 14.01 -14.82 -18.16
CA ASN A 2 13.05 -13.85 -18.69
C ASN A 2 11.95 -13.81 -17.60
N GLY A 3 11.75 -12.63 -17.00
CA GLY A 3 10.64 -12.45 -16.07
C GLY A 3 9.32 -12.60 -16.83
N PRO A 4 8.16 -12.48 -16.14
CA PRO A 4 6.98 -12.03 -16.86
C PRO A 4 7.37 -10.78 -17.65
N THR A 5 6.91 -10.69 -18.91
CA THR A 5 7.07 -9.50 -19.74
C THR A 5 6.27 -8.37 -19.10
N VAL A 6 6.88 -7.70 -18.12
CA VAL A 6 6.32 -6.54 -17.42
C VAL A 6 5.87 -5.56 -18.48
N ASP A 7 4.60 -5.19 -18.41
CA ASP A 7 4.01 -4.18 -19.29
C ASP A 7 4.95 -2.95 -19.35
N PRO A 8 5.53 -2.65 -20.53
CA PRO A 8 6.51 -1.58 -20.66
C PRO A 8 5.93 -0.18 -20.42
N LEU A 9 4.59 -0.06 -20.28
CA LEU A 9 3.89 1.17 -19.97
C LEU A 9 3.79 1.44 -18.46
N GLN A 10 3.85 0.40 -17.61
CA GLN A 10 3.70 0.54 -16.16
C GLN A 10 5.03 0.89 -15.46
N GLY A 11 4.99 1.83 -14.52
CA GLY A 11 6.16 2.44 -13.86
C GLY A 11 7.23 1.50 -13.26
N GLY A 12 8.45 2.04 -13.07
CA GLY A 12 9.68 1.28 -12.74
C GLY A 12 10.07 1.20 -11.26
N PHE A 13 9.17 1.45 -10.31
CA PHE A 13 9.46 1.47 -8.86
C PHE A 13 8.40 0.73 -8.03
N PRO A 14 8.73 0.27 -6.81
CA PRO A 14 7.76 -0.35 -5.91
C PRO A 14 6.81 0.67 -5.28
N GLU A 15 5.61 0.23 -4.89
CA GLU A 15 4.54 1.07 -4.35
C GLU A 15 3.90 0.54 -3.06
N VAL A 16 3.87 -0.79 -2.86
CA VAL A 16 3.15 -1.46 -1.75
C VAL A 16 4.04 -2.46 -1.01
N ILE A 17 3.67 -2.81 0.22
CA ILE A 17 4.26 -3.95 0.93
C ILE A 17 3.55 -5.22 0.45
N ASP A 18 4.32 -6.18 -0.04
CA ASP A 18 3.88 -7.52 -0.44
C ASP A 18 3.79 -8.42 0.80
N THR A 19 4.94 -8.67 1.42
CA THR A 19 5.10 -9.58 2.55
C THR A 19 6.25 -9.12 3.45
N TYR A 20 6.35 -9.74 4.63
CA TYR A 20 7.50 -9.61 5.52
C TYR A 20 8.11 -10.99 5.79
N LEU A 21 9.43 -11.03 5.97
CA LEU A 21 10.16 -12.24 6.37
C LEU A 21 10.49 -12.15 7.86
N GLU A 22 10.16 -13.21 8.60
CA GLU A 22 10.45 -13.35 10.04
C GLU A 22 11.27 -14.62 10.32
N TYR A 23 12.29 -14.48 11.17
CA TYR A 23 13.11 -15.60 11.69
C TYR A 23 13.96 -15.20 12.92
N GLY A 24 14.09 -13.90 13.18
CA GLY A 24 14.89 -13.32 14.25
C GLY A 24 15.12 -11.84 14.01
N VAL A 25 15.78 -11.18 14.96
CA VAL A 25 16.00 -9.73 14.93
C VAL A 25 17.11 -9.39 13.91
N MET A 26 16.73 -9.12 12.66
CA MET A 26 17.66 -8.71 11.60
C MET A 26 18.22 -7.30 11.84
N LYS A 27 19.43 -7.05 11.34
CA LYS A 27 20.16 -5.78 11.50
C LYS A 27 20.86 -5.26 10.23
N CYS A 28 21.10 -6.11 9.24
CA CYS A 28 21.55 -5.70 7.90
C CYS A 28 21.16 -6.73 6.84
N ILE A 29 21.09 -6.31 5.57
CA ILE A 29 20.70 -7.13 4.41
C ILE A 29 21.59 -6.89 3.19
N ALA A 30 21.76 -7.93 2.36
CA ALA A 30 22.42 -7.82 1.06
C ALA A 30 21.86 -8.84 0.07
N PHE A 31 21.52 -8.39 -1.15
CA PHE A 31 21.23 -9.28 -2.28
C PHE A 31 22.51 -9.86 -2.90
N ASN A 32 22.44 -11.08 -3.43
CA ASN A 32 23.47 -11.61 -4.33
C ASN A 32 23.49 -10.83 -5.67
N ARG A 33 24.47 -11.08 -6.55
CA ARG A 33 24.61 -10.33 -7.82
C ARG A 33 23.34 -10.33 -8.69
N ARG A 34 22.49 -11.37 -8.61
CA ARG A 34 21.27 -11.56 -9.41
C ARG A 34 19.96 -11.15 -8.74
N GLY A 35 19.94 -10.98 -7.41
CA GLY A 35 18.73 -10.78 -6.62
C GLY A 35 18.01 -12.07 -6.21
N THR A 36 18.44 -13.24 -6.71
CA THR A 36 17.81 -14.54 -6.40
C THR A 36 18.00 -14.98 -4.95
N LEU A 37 19.06 -14.53 -4.28
CA LEU A 37 19.31 -14.83 -2.86
C LEU A 37 19.47 -13.54 -2.07
N LEU A 38 18.83 -13.49 -0.90
CA LEU A 38 18.92 -12.40 0.06
C LEU A 38 19.59 -12.91 1.34
N ALA A 39 20.76 -12.37 1.67
CA ALA A 39 21.44 -12.64 2.94
C ALA A 39 21.06 -11.57 3.97
N ALA A 40 20.63 -11.99 5.16
CA ALA A 40 20.28 -11.14 6.29
C ALA A 40 21.16 -11.48 7.51
N GLY A 41 21.62 -10.44 8.22
CA GLY A 41 22.43 -10.58 9.44
C GLY A 41 21.59 -10.39 10.70
N CYS A 42 21.55 -11.40 11.58
CA CYS A 42 20.82 -11.37 12.85
C CYS A 42 21.65 -10.74 13.99
N SER A 43 20.96 -10.23 15.02
CA SER A 43 21.60 -9.80 16.27
C SER A 43 22.18 -10.93 17.12
N ASP A 44 21.87 -12.19 16.81
CA ASP A 44 22.34 -13.40 17.51
C ASP A 44 23.58 -14.06 16.83
N GLY A 45 24.16 -13.42 15.81
CA GLY A 45 25.33 -13.95 15.10
C GLY A 45 25.03 -14.95 14.00
N ARG A 46 23.76 -15.17 13.66
CA ARG A 46 23.35 -15.98 12.50
C ARG A 46 23.19 -15.14 11.24
N CYS A 47 23.76 -15.60 10.13
CA CYS A 47 23.43 -15.07 8.81
C CYS A 47 22.45 -16.02 8.11
N VAL A 48 21.26 -15.52 7.78
CA VAL A 48 20.20 -16.29 7.11
C VAL A 48 20.23 -15.95 5.64
N VAL A 49 20.25 -16.97 4.78
CA VAL A 49 20.17 -16.82 3.33
C VAL A 49 18.79 -17.30 2.88
N TRP A 50 17.97 -16.37 2.44
CA TRP A 50 16.66 -16.62 1.86
C TRP A 50 16.79 -16.81 0.34
N ASP A 51 16.03 -17.75 -0.22
CA ASP A 51 15.71 -17.75 -1.64
C ASP A 51 14.56 -16.77 -1.90
N PHE A 52 14.80 -15.82 -2.81
CA PHE A 52 13.84 -14.75 -3.08
C PHE A 52 12.67 -15.20 -3.96
N GLN A 53 12.76 -16.37 -4.61
CA GLN A 53 11.65 -16.90 -5.41
C GLN A 53 10.67 -17.72 -4.58
N THR A 54 11.14 -18.63 -3.73
CA THR A 54 10.27 -19.41 -2.82
C THR A 54 9.88 -18.66 -1.55
N ARG A 55 10.52 -17.51 -1.26
CA ARG A 55 10.49 -16.81 0.04
C ARG A 55 10.95 -17.68 1.24
N GLY A 56 11.54 -18.85 0.97
CA GLY A 56 12.01 -19.80 1.99
C GLY A 56 13.46 -19.57 2.42
N ILE A 57 13.84 -20.16 3.56
CA ILE A 57 15.22 -20.14 4.05
C ILE A 57 16.04 -21.22 3.33
N ALA A 58 16.94 -20.79 2.45
CA ALA A 58 17.81 -21.67 1.69
C ALA A 58 19.08 -22.09 2.46
N LYS A 59 19.55 -21.29 3.43
CA LYS A 59 20.64 -21.67 4.34
C LYS A 59 20.67 -20.85 5.63
N GLU A 60 21.00 -21.48 6.75
CA GLU A 60 21.43 -20.81 8.00
C GLU A 60 22.96 -20.95 8.15
N LEU A 61 23.66 -19.82 8.30
CA LEU A 61 25.11 -19.75 8.51
C LEU A 61 25.38 -19.28 9.95
N LYS A 62 25.77 -20.21 10.83
CA LYS A 62 25.88 -19.97 12.28
C LYS A 62 27.28 -20.18 12.82
N ASN A 63 27.82 -19.17 13.51
CA ASN A 63 29.11 -19.26 14.18
C ASN A 63 28.96 -19.91 15.56
N ASN A 64 29.07 -21.24 15.65
CA ASN A 64 28.92 -21.98 16.91
C ASN A 64 29.91 -21.54 18.01
N ASP A 65 31.07 -21.00 17.62
CA ASP A 65 32.12 -20.59 18.56
C ASP A 65 31.88 -19.21 19.19
N ARG A 66 31.07 -18.34 18.55
CA ARG A 66 30.82 -16.96 18.99
C ARG A 66 29.45 -16.43 18.57
N VAL A 67 28.68 -15.98 19.56
CA VAL A 67 27.37 -15.33 19.41
C VAL A 67 27.55 -13.82 19.57
N ALA A 68 27.53 -13.07 18.47
CA ALA A 68 27.68 -11.62 18.45
C ALA A 68 26.93 -11.02 17.26
N ALA A 69 26.32 -9.85 17.44
CA ALA A 69 25.44 -9.25 16.42
C ALA A 69 26.19 -8.96 15.12
N ILE A 70 25.60 -9.35 13.99
CA ILE A 70 26.15 -9.07 12.66
C ILE A 70 25.96 -7.59 12.34
N THR A 71 27.05 -6.94 11.91
CA THR A 71 27.11 -5.51 11.60
C THR A 71 27.07 -5.24 10.11
N SER A 72 27.66 -6.11 9.27
CA SER A 72 27.54 -6.05 7.82
C SER A 72 27.67 -7.42 7.15
N VAL A 73 27.05 -7.55 5.99
CA VAL A 73 27.06 -8.76 5.13
C VAL A 73 27.42 -8.33 3.71
N CYS A 74 28.31 -9.06 3.03
CA CYS A 74 28.73 -8.74 1.67
C CYS A 74 28.94 -10.01 0.82
N TRP A 75 28.27 -10.10 -0.33
CA TRP A 75 28.40 -11.23 -1.27
C TRP A 75 29.64 -11.11 -2.16
N SER A 76 30.21 -12.25 -2.58
CA SER A 76 31.16 -12.28 -3.69
C SER A 76 30.46 -12.02 -5.04
N LYS A 77 31.20 -11.53 -6.04
CA LYS A 77 30.69 -11.32 -7.41
C LYS A 77 30.07 -12.59 -8.03
N THR A 78 30.58 -13.77 -7.67
CA THR A 78 30.08 -15.09 -8.11
C THR A 78 28.96 -15.66 -7.26
N GLY A 79 28.63 -15.07 -6.10
CA GLY A 79 27.59 -15.56 -5.18
C GLY A 79 27.98 -16.75 -4.29
N HIS A 80 29.01 -17.54 -4.62
CA HIS A 80 29.41 -18.72 -3.82
C HIS A 80 29.93 -18.41 -2.41
N HIS A 81 30.28 -17.16 -2.11
CA HIS A 81 30.85 -16.76 -0.84
C HIS A 81 30.15 -15.53 -0.24
N ILE A 82 29.94 -15.54 1.07
CA ILE A 82 29.45 -14.40 1.85
C ILE A 82 30.50 -14.04 2.90
N LEU A 83 30.83 -12.75 2.99
CA LEU A 83 31.57 -12.17 4.10
C LEU A 83 30.58 -11.68 5.15
N VAL A 84 30.79 -12.10 6.40
CA VAL A 84 30.05 -11.67 7.59
C VAL A 84 31.00 -10.92 8.52
N SER A 85 30.58 -9.74 8.96
CA SER A 85 31.30 -8.91 9.94
C SER A 85 30.44 -8.77 11.21
N ALA A 86 31.03 -8.92 12.39
CA ALA A 86 30.28 -8.98 13.66
C ALA A 86 30.84 -8.05 14.75
N SER A 87 29.98 -7.71 15.71
CA SER A 87 30.26 -6.72 16.77
C SER A 87 31.33 -7.16 17.80
N ASP A 88 31.81 -8.40 17.76
CA ASP A 88 32.97 -8.88 18.53
C ASP A 88 34.31 -8.65 17.81
N ASN A 89 34.30 -7.86 16.73
CA ASN A 89 35.39 -7.65 15.78
C ASN A 89 35.79 -8.92 14.98
N SER A 90 35.00 -10.00 15.01
CA SER A 90 35.26 -11.13 14.12
C SER A 90 34.83 -10.83 12.67
N LEU A 91 35.61 -11.38 11.74
CA LEU A 91 35.37 -11.33 10.31
C LEU A 91 35.42 -12.76 9.78
N THR A 92 34.32 -13.24 9.21
CA THR A 92 34.17 -14.64 8.78
C THR A 92 33.73 -14.69 7.32
N LEU A 93 34.48 -15.43 6.49
CA LEU A 93 34.13 -15.73 5.11
C LEU A 93 33.51 -17.14 5.05
N TRP A 94 32.29 -17.23 4.56
CA TRP A 94 31.52 -18.46 4.41
C TRP A 94 31.44 -18.89 2.96
N ASN A 95 31.48 -20.20 2.69
CA ASN A 95 31.03 -20.78 1.43
C ASN A 95 29.54 -21.13 1.56
N VAL A 96 28.69 -20.50 0.75
CA VAL A 96 27.23 -20.57 0.92
C VAL A 96 26.68 -21.95 0.57
N SER A 97 27.15 -22.52 -0.53
CA SER A 97 26.72 -23.81 -1.07
C SER A 97 26.91 -24.95 -0.06
N LYS A 98 28.04 -24.94 0.65
CA LYS A 98 28.31 -25.93 1.71
C LYS A 98 27.79 -25.53 3.09
N GLY A 99 27.84 -24.24 3.44
CA GLY A 99 27.69 -23.76 4.82
C GLY A 99 28.99 -23.83 5.65
N GLU A 100 30.15 -23.96 5.00
CA GLU A 100 31.46 -24.08 5.64
C GLU A 100 32.12 -22.70 5.86
N LYS A 101 32.85 -22.53 6.96
CA LYS A 101 33.77 -21.40 7.16
C LYS A 101 35.01 -21.61 6.28
N VAL A 102 35.29 -20.68 5.36
CA VAL A 102 36.51 -20.68 4.54
C VAL A 102 37.65 -19.95 5.26
N PHE A 103 37.33 -18.87 5.97
CA PHE A 103 38.29 -18.05 6.71
C PHE A 103 37.60 -17.42 7.92
N GLN A 104 38.29 -17.31 9.05
CA GLN A 104 37.84 -16.55 10.20
C GLN A 104 39.04 -15.84 10.83
N THR A 105 38.91 -14.55 11.14
CA THR A 105 39.89 -13.79 11.93
C THR A 105 39.22 -12.92 12.98
N LEU A 106 39.99 -12.46 13.96
CA LEU A 106 39.60 -11.46 14.94
C LEU A 106 40.44 -10.21 14.71
N LEU A 107 39.78 -9.09 14.42
CA LEU A 107 40.43 -7.80 14.23
C LEU A 107 40.64 -7.10 15.58
N GLN A 108 41.76 -6.41 15.75
CA GLN A 108 42.09 -5.70 17.01
C GLN A 108 41.27 -4.43 17.23
N GLN A 109 40.53 -3.97 16.21
CA GLN A 109 39.82 -2.69 16.19
C GLN A 109 38.37 -2.89 15.74
N THR A 110 37.47 -2.03 16.24
CA THR A 110 36.07 -2.02 15.84
C THR A 110 35.93 -1.61 14.39
N HIS A 111 35.41 -2.51 13.56
CA HIS A 111 35.12 -2.25 12.17
C HIS A 111 33.68 -1.76 11.99
N LEU A 112 33.47 -0.82 11.07
CA LEU A 112 32.14 -0.30 10.74
C LEU A 112 31.49 -1.13 9.63
N GLN A 113 32.27 -1.51 8.62
CA GLN A 113 31.82 -2.32 7.49
C GLN A 113 32.99 -3.13 6.91
N ALA A 114 32.68 -4.26 6.28
CA ALA A 114 33.64 -5.00 5.48
C ALA A 114 33.04 -5.29 4.09
N ARG A 115 33.79 -4.98 3.02
CA ARG A 115 33.36 -5.20 1.62
C ARG A 115 34.36 -6.09 0.89
N LEU A 116 33.85 -7.13 0.22
CA LEU A 116 34.66 -7.96 -0.67
C LEU A 116 35.10 -7.17 -1.91
N HIS A 117 36.29 -7.50 -2.41
CA HIS A 117 36.81 -6.94 -3.65
C HIS A 117 36.03 -7.46 -4.87
N PRO A 118 35.54 -6.59 -5.79
CA PRO A 118 34.66 -7.02 -6.88
C PRO A 118 35.38 -7.80 -7.99
N GLY A 119 36.68 -7.59 -8.16
CA GLY A 119 37.51 -8.44 -9.03
C GLY A 119 37.90 -9.75 -8.34
N GLY A 120 37.32 -10.87 -8.76
CA GLY A 120 37.70 -12.21 -8.31
C GLY A 120 38.22 -13.06 -9.46
N SER A 121 39.16 -13.97 -9.17
CA SER A 121 39.50 -15.08 -10.08
C SER A 121 38.25 -15.91 -10.36
N GLY A 122 38.03 -16.31 -11.62
CA GLY A 122 36.82 -17.01 -12.03
C GLY A 122 36.56 -18.36 -11.32
N GLY A 123 35.30 -18.79 -11.35
CA GLY A 123 34.85 -20.05 -10.76
C GLY A 123 34.64 -20.01 -9.24
N SER A 124 34.50 -21.19 -8.65
CA SER A 124 34.30 -21.45 -7.21
C SER A 124 35.47 -21.04 -6.28
N SER A 125 36.48 -20.29 -6.78
CA SER A 125 37.61 -19.80 -5.99
C SER A 125 37.15 -18.80 -4.91
N PRO A 126 37.68 -18.85 -3.67
CA PRO A 126 37.36 -17.84 -2.66
C PRO A 126 37.90 -16.46 -3.06
N PRO A 127 37.19 -15.36 -2.73
CA PRO A 127 37.70 -14.02 -2.94
C PRO A 127 39.03 -13.83 -2.18
N SER A 128 40.00 -13.17 -2.81
CA SER A 128 41.32 -12.96 -2.20
C SER A 128 41.41 -11.72 -1.32
N LEU A 129 40.67 -10.65 -1.63
CA LEU A 129 40.81 -9.34 -0.98
C LEU A 129 39.49 -8.86 -0.36
N CYS A 130 39.60 -8.19 0.80
CA CYS A 130 38.53 -7.50 1.49
C CYS A 130 38.99 -6.12 1.95
N LEU A 131 38.17 -5.09 1.77
CA LEU A 131 38.35 -3.77 2.37
C LEU A 131 37.59 -3.72 3.70
N VAL A 132 38.27 -3.29 4.77
CA VAL A 132 37.69 -3.12 6.10
C VAL A 132 37.80 -1.66 6.54
N THR A 133 36.69 -1.09 6.98
CA THR A 133 36.64 0.27 7.55
C THR A 133 36.61 0.20 9.07
N SER A 134 37.31 1.10 9.77
CA SER A 134 37.23 1.26 11.23
C SER A 134 36.76 2.64 11.60
N SER A 135 36.07 2.74 12.74
CA SER A 135 35.69 4.00 13.39
C SER A 135 36.87 4.75 14.02
N SER A 136 37.99 4.06 14.25
CA SER A 136 39.11 4.53 15.08
C SER A 136 40.46 4.61 14.36
N SER A 137 40.56 4.10 13.14
CA SER A 137 41.82 3.94 12.41
C SER A 137 41.61 3.97 10.90
N ALA A 138 42.72 4.12 10.17
CA ALA A 138 42.73 4.03 8.72
C ALA A 138 42.09 2.72 8.23
N PRO A 139 41.25 2.75 7.17
CA PRO A 139 40.78 1.54 6.53
C PRO A 139 41.96 0.80 5.91
N PHE A 140 41.85 -0.52 5.87
CA PHE A 140 42.90 -1.40 5.37
C PHE A 140 42.30 -2.48 4.47
N ILE A 141 43.12 -3.01 3.58
CA ILE A 141 42.78 -4.19 2.79
C ILE A 141 43.43 -5.42 3.44
N LEU A 142 42.64 -6.47 3.61
CA LEU A 142 43.06 -7.78 4.09
C LEU A 142 43.11 -8.75 2.89
N ASP A 143 44.25 -9.42 2.70
CA ASP A 143 44.35 -10.58 1.81
C ASP A 143 44.08 -11.87 2.60
N PHE A 144 43.01 -12.58 2.26
CA PHE A 144 42.61 -13.83 2.90
C PHE A 144 43.60 -14.98 2.70
N ARG A 145 44.49 -14.90 1.69
CA ARG A 145 45.43 -15.98 1.35
C ARG A 145 46.81 -15.80 2.00
N THR A 146 47.24 -14.55 2.18
CA THR A 146 48.53 -14.22 2.79
C THR A 146 48.41 -13.73 4.24
N HIS A 147 47.18 -13.44 4.70
CA HIS A 147 46.87 -12.78 5.97
C HIS A 147 47.51 -11.39 6.14
N ILE A 148 48.02 -10.79 5.05
CA ILE A 148 48.64 -9.46 5.08
C ILE A 148 47.55 -8.39 5.09
N THR A 149 47.71 -7.40 5.98
CA THR A 149 46.90 -6.18 6.05
C THR A 149 47.66 -4.99 5.48
N THR A 150 47.19 -4.39 4.39
CA THR A 150 47.74 -3.15 3.83
C THR A 150 46.89 -1.95 4.25
N VAL A 151 47.47 -1.06 5.05
CA VAL A 151 46.81 0.15 5.55
C VAL A 151 46.80 1.22 4.44
N LEU A 152 45.63 1.79 4.15
CA LEU A 152 45.47 2.76 3.07
C LEU A 152 46.00 4.16 3.47
N PRO A 153 46.56 4.94 2.52
CA PRO A 153 47.08 6.28 2.78
C PRO A 153 45.92 7.27 3.00
N ILE A 154 45.88 7.90 4.18
CA ILE A 154 44.92 8.97 4.48
C ILE A 154 45.38 10.33 3.91
N SER A 155 46.67 10.63 3.96
CA SER A 155 47.21 11.95 3.58
C SER A 155 47.79 11.99 2.16
N SER A 156 47.59 13.11 1.47
CA SER A 156 48.38 13.45 0.27
C SER A 156 49.86 13.71 0.61
N PRO A 157 50.80 13.52 -0.34
CA PRO A 157 52.23 13.81 -0.11
C PRO A 157 52.51 15.28 0.25
N ASP A 158 51.78 16.22 -0.35
CA ASP A 158 52.11 17.65 -0.32
C ASP A 158 51.86 18.32 1.05
N ASN A 159 51.02 17.71 1.89
CA ASN A 159 50.73 18.20 3.25
C ASN A 159 51.80 17.82 4.29
N ALA A 160 52.89 17.14 3.89
CA ALA A 160 53.96 16.69 4.79
C ALA A 160 54.84 17.81 5.41
N THR A 161 54.50 19.08 5.19
CA THR A 161 55.23 20.25 5.74
C THR A 161 54.76 20.70 7.13
N HIS A 162 53.63 20.17 7.63
CA HIS A 162 53.21 20.38 9.01
C HIS A 162 53.60 19.19 9.91
N ASN A 163 54.41 19.46 10.93
CA ASN A 163 54.91 18.45 11.88
C ASN A 163 53.76 17.78 12.65
N VAL A 164 53.36 16.58 12.25
CA VAL A 164 52.48 15.69 13.03
C VAL A 164 53.36 14.69 13.78
N SER A 165 53.89 15.12 14.93
CA SER A 165 54.66 14.30 15.86
C SER A 165 53.81 13.76 17.02
N ASP A 166 52.57 13.37 16.72
CA ASP A 166 51.72 12.52 17.57
C ASP A 166 50.66 11.82 16.70
N GLY A 167 50.10 10.70 17.15
CA GLY A 167 49.32 9.75 16.33
C GLY A 167 47.91 10.19 15.90
N SER A 168 47.63 11.49 15.79
CA SER A 168 46.29 12.04 15.55
C SER A 168 46.14 12.61 14.14
N TYR A 169 45.39 11.91 13.28
CA TYR A 169 44.85 12.51 12.05
C TYR A 169 43.81 13.59 12.41
N ASN A 170 43.75 14.68 11.64
CA ASN A 170 42.80 15.79 11.90
C ASN A 170 41.33 15.44 11.59
N TYR A 171 41.06 14.23 11.11
CA TYR A 171 39.73 13.72 10.79
C TYR A 171 39.68 12.20 10.94
N THR A 172 38.47 11.66 11.11
CA THR A 172 38.23 10.21 11.08
C THR A 172 37.75 9.77 9.70
N THR A 173 38.14 8.57 9.29
CA THR A 173 37.60 7.89 8.11
C THR A 173 36.29 7.21 8.48
N THR A 174 35.27 7.30 7.63
CA THR A 174 33.90 6.87 7.99
C THR A 174 33.40 5.69 7.17
N GLU A 175 33.54 5.77 5.85
CA GLU A 175 33.12 4.74 4.89
C GLU A 175 34.18 4.61 3.79
N ALA A 176 34.39 3.42 3.26
CA ALA A 176 35.19 3.20 2.07
C ALA A 176 34.64 2.06 1.21
N CYS A 177 34.78 2.17 -0.10
CA CYS A 177 34.28 1.19 -1.07
C CYS A 177 35.18 1.09 -2.31
N PHE A 178 35.22 -0.09 -2.93
CA PHE A 178 35.83 -0.26 -4.25
C PHE A 178 34.97 0.38 -5.35
N ASN A 179 35.63 0.87 -6.41
CA ASN A 179 34.97 1.13 -7.68
C ASN A 179 34.54 -0.20 -8.35
N LYS A 180 33.72 -0.13 -9.42
CA LYS A 180 33.17 -1.32 -10.10
C LYS A 180 34.22 -2.36 -10.55
N SER A 181 35.42 -1.94 -10.95
CA SER A 181 36.49 -2.88 -11.36
C SER A 181 37.32 -3.45 -10.19
N GLY A 182 37.37 -2.78 -9.04
CA GLY A 182 38.35 -3.07 -8.01
C GLY A 182 39.75 -2.53 -8.33
N ASP A 183 39.87 -1.47 -9.13
CA ASP A 183 41.15 -0.78 -9.35
C ASP A 183 41.42 0.30 -8.29
N LEU A 184 40.36 0.93 -7.78
CA LEU A 184 40.45 2.09 -6.88
C LEU A 184 39.54 1.91 -5.66
N VAL A 185 39.98 2.44 -4.52
CA VAL A 185 39.15 2.62 -3.32
C VAL A 185 38.74 4.08 -3.23
N TYR A 186 37.47 4.32 -2.98
CA TYR A 186 36.89 5.62 -2.64
C TYR A 186 36.63 5.63 -1.14
N LEU A 187 37.09 6.67 -0.45
CA LEU A 187 37.10 6.76 1.01
C LEU A 187 36.52 8.12 1.44
N GLY A 188 35.50 8.11 2.30
CA GLY A 188 34.90 9.31 2.87
C GLY A 188 35.43 9.61 4.27
N ASN A 189 35.63 10.90 4.58
CA ASN A 189 36.05 11.35 5.90
C ASN A 189 35.03 12.23 6.63
N SER A 190 35.34 12.56 7.89
CA SER A 190 34.51 13.38 8.77
C SER A 190 34.47 14.88 8.42
N ILE A 191 35.27 15.34 7.45
CA ILE A 191 35.33 16.73 6.94
C ILE A 191 34.64 16.85 5.56
N GLY A 192 34.16 15.73 5.00
CA GLY A 192 33.47 15.72 3.71
C GLY A 192 34.40 15.69 2.51
N GLU A 193 35.63 15.18 2.65
CA GLU A 193 36.49 14.86 1.51
C GLU A 193 36.25 13.39 1.09
N ILE A 194 36.17 13.19 -0.23
CA ILE A 194 36.23 11.88 -0.88
C ILE A 194 37.65 11.70 -1.39
N LEU A 195 38.43 10.82 -0.76
CA LEU A 195 39.75 10.42 -1.23
C LEU A 195 39.59 9.29 -2.26
N ILE A 196 40.29 9.39 -3.39
CA ILE A 196 40.39 8.34 -4.41
C ILE A 196 41.79 7.75 -4.33
N ILE A 197 41.88 6.45 -4.06
CA ILE A 197 43.13 5.76 -3.67
C ILE A 197 43.40 4.58 -4.60
N ASP A 198 44.59 4.55 -5.20
CA ASP A 198 45.18 3.33 -5.76
C ASP A 198 45.86 2.56 -4.62
N TYR A 199 45.26 1.45 -4.22
CA TYR A 199 45.75 0.60 -3.14
C TYR A 199 46.86 -0.37 -3.59
N LYS A 200 47.06 -0.56 -4.90
CA LYS A 200 48.12 -1.43 -5.46
C LYS A 200 49.45 -0.68 -5.43
N ASN A 201 49.42 0.61 -5.75
CA ASN A 201 50.56 1.53 -5.67
C ASN A 201 50.61 2.35 -4.36
N ASN A 202 49.65 2.12 -3.45
CA ASN A 202 49.50 2.79 -2.15
C ASN A 202 49.55 4.34 -2.22
N LYS A 203 48.86 4.93 -3.22
CA LYS A 203 48.89 6.36 -3.55
C LYS A 203 47.49 6.97 -3.56
N VAL A 204 47.35 8.16 -2.97
CA VAL A 204 46.16 9.00 -3.16
C VAL A 204 46.21 9.61 -4.57
N CYS A 205 45.24 9.27 -5.41
CA CYS A 205 45.12 9.71 -6.81
C CYS A 205 44.39 11.05 -6.93
N GLY A 206 43.43 11.32 -6.06
CA GLY A 206 42.63 12.55 -6.08
C GLY A 206 41.86 12.77 -4.78
N ILE A 207 41.45 14.02 -4.57
CA ILE A 207 40.65 14.47 -3.41
C ILE A 207 39.50 15.31 -3.95
N VAL A 208 38.26 14.99 -3.55
CA VAL A 208 37.05 15.74 -3.93
C VAL A 208 36.31 16.17 -2.67
N GLN A 209 36.32 17.47 -2.38
CA GLN A 209 35.56 18.07 -1.28
C GLN A 209 34.07 18.16 -1.64
N ILE A 210 33.17 17.64 -0.80
CA ILE A 210 31.73 17.83 -0.96
C ILE A 210 31.30 19.25 -0.54
N PRO A 211 30.24 19.82 -1.14
CA PRO A 211 29.65 21.07 -0.68
C PRO A 211 29.29 21.02 0.81
N GLY A 212 29.61 22.07 1.56
CA GLY A 212 29.27 22.21 2.98
C GLY A 212 30.18 21.47 3.98
N GLY A 213 31.13 20.64 3.54
CA GLY A 213 32.14 20.05 4.44
C GLY A 213 31.59 19.13 5.54
N ALA A 214 30.51 18.41 5.24
CA ALA A 214 29.82 17.55 6.18
C ALA A 214 30.40 16.12 6.21
N ALA A 215 30.40 15.47 7.37
CA ALA A 215 30.90 14.11 7.52
C ALA A 215 30.15 13.12 6.61
N ILE A 216 30.87 12.42 5.75
CA ILE A 216 30.31 11.37 4.89
C ILE A 216 29.93 10.17 5.77
N LYS A 217 28.78 9.55 5.49
CA LYS A 217 28.26 8.37 6.20
C LYS A 217 28.27 7.12 5.36
N ASN A 218 27.96 7.24 4.07
CA ASN A 218 27.93 6.13 3.12
C ASN A 218 28.40 6.59 1.75
N ILE A 219 29.02 5.66 1.02
CA ILE A 219 29.40 5.78 -0.39
C ILE A 219 28.92 4.51 -1.11
N VAL A 220 28.14 4.70 -2.18
CA VAL A 220 27.52 3.63 -2.97
C VAL A 220 27.71 3.95 -4.45
N PHE A 221 28.24 3.00 -5.22
CA PHE A 221 28.31 3.10 -6.67
C PHE A 221 27.02 2.64 -7.32
N SER A 222 26.62 3.28 -8.42
CA SER A 222 25.60 2.74 -9.33
C SER A 222 26.09 1.44 -9.98
N ARG A 223 25.15 0.59 -10.43
CA ARG A 223 25.47 -0.75 -10.97
C ARG A 223 26.26 -0.71 -12.29
N ASN A 224 26.13 0.37 -13.06
CA ASN A 224 26.97 0.66 -14.22
C ASN A 224 28.38 1.18 -13.86
N GLY A 225 28.59 1.70 -12.64
CA GLY A 225 29.84 2.31 -12.17
C GLY A 225 30.04 3.78 -12.58
N GLN A 226 29.08 4.37 -13.28
CA GLN A 226 29.14 5.74 -13.82
C GLN A 226 28.69 6.82 -12.81
N HIS A 227 28.05 6.43 -11.71
CA HIS A 227 27.58 7.36 -10.68
C HIS A 227 28.01 6.92 -9.27
N VAL A 228 28.20 7.90 -8.39
CA VAL A 228 28.57 7.72 -6.99
C VAL A 228 27.59 8.48 -6.12
N LEU A 229 26.84 7.77 -5.28
CA LEU A 229 25.99 8.34 -4.25
C LEU A 229 26.79 8.49 -2.96
N THR A 230 26.72 9.66 -2.33
CA THR A 230 27.22 9.89 -0.97
C THR A 230 26.11 10.39 -0.05
N ASN A 231 26.01 9.77 1.13
CA ASN A 231 25.15 10.21 2.24
C ASN A 231 26.00 11.06 3.20
N SER A 232 25.57 12.27 3.59
CA SER A 232 26.33 13.13 4.52
C SER A 232 25.55 13.55 5.76
N SER A 233 26.27 14.00 6.80
CA SER A 233 25.69 14.36 8.10
C SER A 233 24.75 15.56 8.07
N ASP A 234 24.83 16.39 7.02
CA ASP A 234 24.00 17.57 6.75
C ASP A 234 22.54 17.26 6.34
N ARG A 235 22.17 15.97 6.17
CA ARG A 235 20.85 15.48 5.70
C ARG A 235 20.64 15.55 4.19
N ILE A 236 21.72 15.69 3.43
CA ILE A 236 21.68 15.71 1.97
C ILE A 236 22.29 14.39 1.45
N ILE A 237 21.60 13.75 0.50
CA ILE A 237 22.18 12.73 -0.38
C ILE A 237 22.70 13.46 -1.62
N ARG A 238 23.91 13.15 -2.06
CA ARG A 238 24.52 13.74 -3.27
C ARG A 238 24.82 12.64 -4.27
N VAL A 239 24.47 12.87 -5.53
CA VAL A 239 24.86 11.98 -6.64
C VAL A 239 25.88 12.69 -7.52
N TYR A 240 27.02 12.05 -7.70
CA TYR A 240 28.10 12.46 -8.56
C TYR A 240 28.17 11.57 -9.79
N GLU A 241 28.60 12.14 -10.90
CA GLU A 241 29.08 11.43 -12.08
C GLU A 241 30.54 11.04 -11.87
N ASN A 242 30.90 9.81 -12.25
CA ASN A 242 32.25 9.28 -12.20
C ASN A 242 32.94 9.49 -13.56
N LEU A 243 33.85 10.47 -13.63
CA LEU A 243 34.56 10.83 -14.86
C LEU A 243 35.80 9.95 -15.12
N LEU A 244 36.08 8.97 -14.26
CA LEU A 244 37.19 8.02 -14.43
C LEU A 244 36.74 6.78 -15.22
N PRO A 245 37.60 6.21 -16.10
CA PRO A 245 37.22 5.06 -16.92
C PRO A 245 36.94 3.81 -16.08
N LEU A 246 35.93 3.04 -16.50
CA LEU A 246 35.35 1.92 -15.71
C LEU A 246 36.29 0.71 -15.51
N LYS A 247 37.38 0.61 -16.27
CA LYS A 247 38.45 -0.38 -16.13
C LYS A 247 39.79 0.36 -16.29
N ASP A 248 40.86 -0.12 -15.65
CA ASP A 248 42.22 0.45 -15.75
C ASP A 248 42.34 1.92 -15.26
N ALA A 249 41.44 2.38 -14.40
CA ALA A 249 41.40 3.76 -13.90
C ALA A 249 42.73 4.27 -13.31
N HIS A 250 43.54 3.38 -12.72
CA HIS A 250 44.88 3.69 -12.24
C HIS A 250 45.79 4.29 -13.34
N LYS A 251 45.69 3.82 -14.59
CA LYS A 251 46.53 4.28 -15.72
C LYS A 251 46.27 5.75 -16.08
N PHE A 252 45.08 6.27 -15.82
CA PHE A 252 44.74 7.68 -16.04
C PHE A 252 45.60 8.64 -15.18
N PHE A 253 46.05 8.16 -14.01
CA PHE A 253 46.92 8.90 -13.08
C PHE A 253 48.42 8.62 -13.29
N VAL A 254 48.80 7.65 -14.13
CA VAL A 254 50.21 7.30 -14.40
C VAL A 254 50.88 8.29 -15.37
N GLY A 255 50.10 9.09 -16.11
CA GLY A 255 50.62 10.16 -16.97
C GLY A 255 50.29 11.60 -16.52
N ASN A 256 49.43 11.78 -15.50
CA ASN A 256 48.92 13.08 -15.09
C ASN A 256 49.26 13.38 -13.61
N GLU A 257 50.38 14.05 -13.36
CA GLU A 257 50.74 14.52 -12.02
C GLU A 257 49.96 15.78 -11.64
N SER A 258 48.69 15.62 -11.24
CA SER A 258 47.97 16.69 -10.54
C SER A 258 46.86 16.16 -9.61
N VAL A 259 47.02 16.42 -8.31
CA VAL A 259 45.93 16.41 -7.34
C VAL A 259 45.04 17.64 -7.63
N GLY A 260 44.16 17.51 -8.62
CA GLY A 260 43.37 18.64 -9.15
C GLY A 260 42.49 18.33 -10.35
N LEU A 261 42.65 17.17 -10.99
CA LEU A 261 41.68 16.67 -11.98
C LEU A 261 40.32 16.44 -11.31
N LYS A 262 39.26 17.00 -11.89
CA LYS A 262 37.86 16.73 -11.49
C LYS A 262 37.52 15.28 -11.80
N CYS A 263 37.76 14.38 -10.85
CA CYS A 263 37.44 12.96 -10.97
C CYS A 263 35.93 12.68 -10.81
N LEU A 264 35.21 13.59 -10.17
CA LEU A 264 33.77 13.54 -9.93
C LEU A 264 33.12 14.89 -10.29
N SER A 265 31.96 14.86 -10.96
CA SER A 265 31.06 16.01 -11.16
C SER A 265 29.83 15.86 -10.27
N LEU A 266 29.43 16.87 -9.49
CA LEU A 266 28.15 16.83 -8.78
C LEU A 266 27.00 16.97 -9.79
N LEU A 267 26.08 16.00 -9.83
CA LEU A 267 24.89 16.04 -10.68
C LEU A 267 23.69 16.63 -9.93
N ARG A 268 23.34 16.05 -8.76
CA ARG A 268 22.14 16.39 -7.99
C ARG A 268 22.37 16.28 -6.48
N GLU A 269 21.59 17.06 -5.74
CA GLU A 269 21.43 16.97 -4.29
C GLU A 269 19.95 16.63 -3.96
N PHE A 270 19.74 15.67 -3.07
CA PHE A 270 18.42 15.18 -2.66
C PHE A 270 18.26 15.38 -1.14
N GLN A 271 17.14 15.96 -0.73
CA GLN A 271 16.81 16.23 0.67
C GLN A 271 15.30 16.37 0.86
N ASP A 272 14.82 16.09 2.06
CA ASP A 272 13.47 16.50 2.48
C ASP A 272 13.57 17.93 3.01
N SER A 273 13.05 18.89 2.25
CA SER A 273 13.08 20.32 2.59
C SER A 273 12.12 20.69 3.74
N VAL A 274 11.13 19.83 4.03
CA VAL A 274 10.07 20.03 5.01
C VAL A 274 10.46 19.44 6.36
N THR A 275 10.75 18.14 6.43
CA THR A 275 11.07 17.42 7.67
C THR A 275 12.56 17.50 8.03
N LYS A 276 13.43 17.61 7.02
CA LYS A 276 14.90 17.57 7.15
C LYS A 276 15.39 16.34 7.92
N VAL A 277 14.80 15.18 7.62
CA VAL A 277 15.19 13.86 8.14
C VAL A 277 16.62 13.47 7.72
N HIS A 278 17.31 12.68 8.56
CA HIS A 278 18.60 12.07 8.18
C HIS A 278 18.37 10.75 7.42
N TRP A 279 19.22 10.44 6.45
CA TRP A 279 19.08 9.25 5.61
C TRP A 279 19.83 8.03 6.14
N LYS A 280 19.20 6.85 6.01
CA LYS A 280 19.74 5.54 6.33
C LYS A 280 19.78 4.67 5.06
N ALA A 281 20.90 3.99 4.87
CA ALA A 281 21.16 3.05 3.77
C ALA A 281 20.70 3.49 2.35
N PRO A 282 20.96 4.75 1.91
CA PRO A 282 20.50 5.18 0.60
C PRO A 282 21.23 4.43 -0.53
N CYS A 283 20.48 4.02 -1.55
CA CYS A 283 20.96 3.17 -2.63
C CYS A 283 20.41 3.62 -3.99
N PHE A 284 21.06 3.15 -5.06
CA PHE A 284 20.50 3.19 -6.40
C PHE A 284 19.60 1.98 -6.65
N SER A 285 18.70 2.13 -7.61
CA SER A 285 18.04 1.06 -8.35
C SER A 285 19.02 0.18 -9.16
N GLY A 286 18.50 -0.93 -9.70
CA GLY A 286 19.30 -1.92 -10.44
C GLY A 286 19.84 -1.42 -11.79
N ASP A 287 19.08 -0.57 -12.46
CA ASP A 287 19.47 0.22 -13.65
C ASP A 287 20.25 1.49 -13.24
N GLY A 288 19.76 2.19 -12.20
CA GLY A 288 20.36 3.40 -11.65
C GLY A 288 19.58 4.68 -11.95
N GLU A 289 18.35 4.58 -12.46
CA GLU A 289 17.46 5.73 -12.68
C GLU A 289 16.86 6.24 -11.35
N TRP A 290 16.34 5.33 -10.53
CA TRP A 290 15.79 5.68 -9.21
C TRP A 290 16.88 5.76 -8.14
N VAL A 291 16.82 6.81 -7.32
CA VAL A 291 17.58 6.97 -6.07
C VAL A 291 16.61 6.77 -4.90
N VAL A 292 17.01 5.99 -3.91
CA VAL A 292 16.15 5.69 -2.74
C VAL A 292 16.86 5.98 -1.44
N GLY A 293 16.13 6.53 -0.46
CA GLY A 293 16.63 6.82 0.88
C GLY A 293 15.64 6.43 1.97
N GLY A 294 16.08 5.61 2.93
CA GLY A 294 15.30 5.30 4.12
C GLY A 294 15.36 6.42 5.15
N SER A 295 14.22 6.76 5.74
CA SER A 295 14.11 7.69 6.86
C SER A 295 14.79 7.14 8.11
N ALA A 296 15.73 7.89 8.70
CA ALA A 296 16.27 7.60 10.03
C ALA A 296 15.43 8.24 11.17
N SER A 297 14.16 8.58 10.90
CA SER A 297 13.21 9.01 11.93
C SER A 297 12.90 7.87 12.90
N LYS A 298 12.55 8.19 14.14
CA LYS A 298 12.26 7.19 15.18
C LYS A 298 10.76 6.92 15.24
N GLY A 299 10.34 5.78 14.72
CA GLY A 299 8.93 5.36 14.71
C GLY A 299 8.17 5.67 13.41
N GLU A 300 8.89 5.93 12.31
CA GLU A 300 8.32 6.07 10.96
C GLU A 300 9.14 5.25 9.96
N HIS A 301 8.56 4.19 9.39
CA HIS A 301 9.25 3.35 8.41
C HIS A 301 9.02 3.90 6.99
N LYS A 302 9.54 5.11 6.76
CA LYS A 302 9.36 5.86 5.51
C LYS A 302 10.53 5.69 4.55
N ILE A 303 10.24 5.41 3.29
CA ILE A 303 11.23 5.27 2.21
C ILE A 303 10.88 6.26 1.09
N TYR A 304 11.84 7.10 0.72
CA TYR A 304 11.67 8.15 -0.28
C TYR A 304 12.29 7.67 -1.60
N VAL A 305 11.53 7.75 -2.69
CA VAL A 305 11.97 7.36 -4.06
C VAL A 305 12.02 8.61 -4.93
N TRP A 306 13.22 8.96 -5.38
CA TRP A 306 13.47 10.07 -6.30
C TRP A 306 13.89 9.58 -7.68
N ASP A 307 13.50 10.33 -8.70
CA ASP A 307 14.03 10.25 -10.06
C ASP A 307 15.41 10.96 -10.17
N ARG A 308 16.19 10.68 -11.23
CA ARG A 308 17.50 11.34 -11.47
C ARG A 308 17.40 12.85 -11.62
N ASP A 309 16.26 13.43 -11.96
CA ASP A 309 16.09 14.89 -11.96
C ASP A 309 15.86 15.51 -10.57
N GLY A 310 15.89 14.71 -9.50
CA GLY A 310 15.76 15.18 -8.11
C GLY A 310 14.32 15.39 -7.66
N LEU A 311 13.34 15.01 -8.49
CA LEU A 311 11.93 15.01 -8.15
C LEU A 311 11.62 13.81 -7.23
N LEU A 312 10.90 14.07 -6.13
CA LEU A 312 10.34 13.01 -5.28
C LEU A 312 9.11 12.45 -5.98
N VAL A 313 9.16 11.18 -6.39
CA VAL A 313 8.10 10.53 -7.18
C VAL A 313 7.16 9.73 -6.31
N LYS A 314 7.69 8.97 -5.34
CA LYS A 314 6.89 8.20 -4.38
C LYS A 314 7.46 8.37 -2.96
N LEU A 315 6.56 8.52 -1.99
CA LEU A 315 6.84 8.27 -0.58
C LEU A 315 6.15 6.95 -0.23
N LEU A 316 6.94 5.98 0.20
CA LEU A 316 6.46 4.71 0.74
C LEU A 316 6.36 4.88 2.26
N ASP A 317 5.16 4.73 2.81
CA ASP A 317 4.90 4.84 4.25
C ASP A 317 4.54 3.46 4.80
N GLY A 318 5.36 2.96 5.73
CA GLY A 318 5.27 1.60 6.26
C GLY A 318 4.74 1.53 7.70
N PRO A 319 5.08 0.48 8.46
CA PRO A 319 4.71 0.39 9.87
C PRO A 319 5.36 1.50 10.71
N LYS A 320 4.86 1.70 11.93
CA LYS A 320 5.34 2.76 12.86
C LYS A 320 6.62 2.37 13.60
N GLU A 321 7.59 1.88 12.85
CA GLU A 321 8.89 1.41 13.32
C GLU A 321 10.03 2.27 12.74
N ALA A 322 11.24 2.18 13.27
CA ALA A 322 12.38 2.88 12.68
C ALA A 322 13.10 1.98 11.65
N LEU A 323 13.41 2.51 10.47
CA LEU A 323 14.13 1.78 9.44
C LEU A 323 15.61 1.60 9.83
N VAL A 324 16.11 0.37 9.73
CA VAL A 324 17.48 -0.03 10.11
C VAL A 324 18.37 -0.23 8.89
N ASP A 325 17.89 -0.83 7.80
CA ASP A 325 18.69 -1.07 6.59
C ASP A 325 17.80 -1.20 5.35
N LEU A 326 18.40 -1.05 4.16
CA LEU A 326 17.68 -0.95 2.88
C LEU A 326 18.50 -1.54 1.73
N ALA A 327 17.87 -2.32 0.86
CA ALA A 327 18.47 -2.84 -0.38
C ALA A 327 17.46 -2.91 -1.53
N TRP A 328 17.82 -2.37 -2.70
CA TRP A 328 17.04 -2.53 -3.94
C TRP A 328 17.42 -3.84 -4.66
N HIS A 329 16.43 -4.54 -5.23
CA HIS A 329 16.64 -5.80 -5.95
C HIS A 329 17.36 -5.57 -7.31
N PRO A 330 18.54 -6.18 -7.57
CA PRO A 330 19.43 -5.82 -8.69
C PRO A 330 18.86 -5.75 -10.12
N ALA A 331 17.70 -6.35 -10.40
CA ALA A 331 17.04 -6.36 -11.71
C ALA A 331 15.49 -6.38 -11.68
N LYS A 332 14.86 -5.90 -10.60
CA LYS A 332 13.38 -5.76 -10.50
C LYS A 332 13.02 -4.46 -9.75
N PRO A 333 11.81 -3.89 -9.94
CA PRO A 333 11.31 -2.76 -9.17
C PRO A 333 10.84 -3.20 -7.77
N ILE A 334 11.78 -3.71 -6.97
CA ILE A 334 11.52 -4.30 -5.65
C ILE A 334 12.55 -3.74 -4.66
N VAL A 335 12.08 -3.33 -3.49
CA VAL A 335 12.90 -2.83 -2.39
C VAL A 335 12.71 -3.72 -1.18
N VAL A 336 13.78 -4.02 -0.46
CA VAL A 336 13.72 -4.75 0.80
C VAL A 336 14.24 -3.84 1.91
N SER A 337 13.54 -3.82 3.05
CA SER A 337 13.85 -2.92 4.16
C SER A 337 13.76 -3.64 5.50
N VAL A 338 14.74 -3.40 6.37
CA VAL A 338 14.78 -3.97 7.72
C VAL A 338 14.23 -2.95 8.71
N SER A 339 13.28 -3.34 9.57
CA SER A 339 12.77 -2.48 10.63
C SER A 339 13.54 -2.65 11.95
N PHE A 340 13.19 -1.86 12.97
CA PHE A 340 13.89 -1.89 14.26
C PHE A 340 13.64 -3.18 15.05
N THR A 341 12.41 -3.72 15.00
CA THR A 341 12.08 -5.05 15.54
C THR A 341 12.88 -6.15 14.85
N GLY A 342 13.26 -5.93 13.58
CA GLY A 342 14.11 -6.82 12.79
C GLY A 342 13.34 -7.64 11.76
N LEU A 343 12.06 -7.34 11.55
CA LEU A 343 11.30 -7.83 10.40
C LEU A 343 11.86 -7.26 9.09
N VAL A 344 11.75 -8.04 8.02
CA VAL A 344 12.28 -7.69 6.70
C VAL A 344 11.12 -7.54 5.71
N TYR A 345 10.68 -6.30 5.49
CA TYR A 345 9.57 -5.98 4.60
C TYR A 345 10.03 -5.95 3.14
N ILE A 346 9.28 -6.67 2.30
CA ILE A 346 9.43 -6.69 0.85
C ILE A 346 8.41 -5.70 0.26
N TRP A 347 8.92 -4.69 -0.43
CA TRP A 347 8.17 -3.70 -1.18
C TRP A 347 8.19 -4.07 -2.66
N VAL A 348 7.02 -4.25 -3.25
CA VAL A 348 6.86 -4.53 -4.67
C VAL A 348 6.11 -3.41 -5.35
N LYS A 349 6.19 -3.39 -6.68
CA LYS A 349 5.24 -2.68 -7.51
C LYS A 349 3.90 -3.41 -7.43
N ASP A 350 2.83 -2.65 -7.23
CA ASP A 350 1.47 -3.17 -7.33
C ASP A 350 1.20 -3.53 -8.81
N TYR A 351 0.85 -4.78 -9.07
CA TYR A 351 0.62 -5.29 -10.42
C TYR A 351 -0.85 -5.63 -10.55
N THR A 352 -1.61 -4.73 -11.18
CA THR A 352 -2.96 -5.03 -11.66
C THR A 352 -2.87 -6.17 -12.69
N GLU A 353 -3.49 -7.30 -12.39
CA GLU A 353 -3.59 -8.41 -13.34
C GLU A 353 -4.39 -7.97 -14.56
N ASN A 354 -3.86 -8.22 -15.75
CA ASN A 354 -4.47 -7.81 -17.01
C ASN A 354 -5.16 -9.03 -17.66
N TRP A 355 -6.48 -8.94 -17.82
CA TRP A 355 -7.31 -10.04 -18.28
C TRP A 355 -7.08 -10.41 -19.77
N SER A 356 -6.47 -9.54 -20.58
CA SER A 356 -6.03 -9.87 -21.95
C SER A 356 -4.96 -10.97 -22.00
N VAL A 357 -4.28 -11.27 -20.89
CA VAL A 357 -3.30 -12.36 -20.84
C VAL A 357 -3.99 -13.73 -20.90
N PHE A 358 -5.26 -13.86 -20.53
CA PHE A 358 -6.01 -15.12 -20.58
C PHE A 358 -6.51 -15.49 -22.00
N ALA A 359 -6.66 -14.51 -22.90
CA ALA A 359 -7.10 -14.72 -24.28
C ALA A 359 -6.48 -13.67 -25.21
N PRO A 360 -5.64 -14.06 -26.20
CA PRO A 360 -4.83 -13.11 -26.98
C PRO A 360 -5.65 -12.19 -27.90
N ASP A 361 -6.89 -12.57 -28.22
CA ASP A 361 -7.84 -11.75 -29.00
C ASP A 361 -8.61 -10.73 -28.12
N PHE A 362 -8.45 -10.78 -26.79
CA PHE A 362 -9.09 -9.87 -25.85
C PHE A 362 -8.20 -8.64 -25.58
N ARG A 363 -8.83 -7.49 -25.36
CA ARG A 363 -8.13 -6.24 -24.99
C ARG A 363 -8.94 -5.49 -23.94
N GLU A 364 -8.28 -5.09 -22.88
CA GLU A 364 -8.86 -4.21 -21.86
C GLU A 364 -8.98 -2.78 -22.38
N LEU A 365 -10.04 -2.08 -21.97
CA LEU A 365 -10.35 -0.71 -22.36
C LEU A 365 -10.65 0.14 -21.12
N ASP A 366 -9.82 1.16 -20.86
CA ASP A 366 -10.03 2.13 -19.77
C ASP A 366 -11.22 3.06 -20.02
N GLU A 367 -11.51 3.35 -21.30
CA GLU A 367 -12.63 4.16 -21.77
C GLU A 367 -13.31 3.44 -22.95
N ASN A 368 -14.61 3.68 -23.16
CA ASN A 368 -15.36 3.04 -24.25
C ASN A 368 -14.84 3.49 -25.62
N GLU A 369 -14.21 2.59 -26.38
CA GLU A 369 -13.92 2.81 -27.80
C GLU A 369 -15.20 2.66 -28.63
N GLU A 370 -15.52 3.63 -29.49
CA GLU A 370 -16.61 3.52 -30.46
C GLU A 370 -16.18 2.58 -31.60
N TYR A 371 -16.94 1.50 -31.81
CA TYR A 371 -16.63 0.53 -32.87
C TYR A 371 -16.81 1.16 -34.27
N VAL A 372 -15.78 1.04 -35.10
CA VAL A 372 -15.83 1.45 -36.51
C VAL A 372 -16.06 0.18 -37.34
N GLU A 373 -17.31 0.01 -37.79
CA GLU A 373 -17.73 -1.06 -38.70
C GLU A 373 -16.79 -1.13 -39.92
N GLN A 374 -16.36 -2.34 -40.27
CA GLN A 374 -15.46 -2.55 -41.42
C GLN A 374 -16.27 -2.79 -42.69
N GLU A 375 -15.82 -2.26 -43.84
CA GLU A 375 -16.58 -2.38 -45.11
C GLU A 375 -16.85 -3.85 -45.51
N ASP A 376 -15.95 -4.76 -45.15
CA ASP A 376 -16.04 -6.21 -45.42
C ASP A 376 -16.79 -7.01 -44.33
N GLU A 377 -17.23 -6.39 -43.23
CA GLU A 377 -17.78 -7.09 -42.04
C GLU A 377 -19.05 -7.91 -42.34
N PHE A 378 -19.89 -7.38 -43.23
CA PHE A 378 -21.15 -8.00 -43.64
C PHE A 378 -21.04 -8.86 -44.90
N ASP A 379 -19.83 -8.97 -45.49
CA ASP A 379 -19.61 -9.64 -46.77
C ASP A 379 -19.23 -11.13 -46.59
N LEU A 380 -19.82 -11.99 -47.43
CA LEU A 380 -19.63 -13.44 -47.40
C LEU A 380 -18.31 -13.86 -48.09
N MET A 381 -17.19 -13.40 -47.53
CA MET A 381 -15.82 -13.78 -47.88
C MET A 381 -15.64 -15.31 -47.91
N PRO A 382 -15.32 -15.93 -49.07
CA PRO A 382 -15.08 -17.36 -49.15
C PRO A 382 -13.79 -17.76 -48.42
N GLU A 383 -13.76 -18.96 -47.83
CA GLU A 383 -12.69 -19.45 -46.95
C GLU A 383 -11.28 -19.34 -47.58
N THR A 384 -11.19 -19.49 -48.91
CA THR A 384 -9.95 -19.38 -49.69
C THR A 384 -9.26 -18.01 -49.65
N GLU A 385 -9.92 -16.97 -49.13
CA GLU A 385 -9.35 -15.62 -49.05
C GLU A 385 -9.01 -15.20 -47.61
N LYS A 386 -9.70 -15.76 -46.60
CA LYS A 386 -9.39 -15.52 -45.18
C LYS A 386 -8.01 -16.03 -44.75
N VAL A 387 -7.48 -17.04 -45.44
CA VAL A 387 -6.17 -17.67 -45.12
C VAL A 387 -4.96 -16.88 -45.66
N LYS A 388 -5.16 -15.87 -46.52
CA LYS A 388 -4.05 -15.15 -47.18
C LYS A 388 -3.23 -14.22 -46.26
N GLY A 389 -3.64 -14.05 -45.00
CA GLY A 389 -3.01 -13.11 -44.06
C GLY A 389 -1.92 -13.68 -43.15
N SER A 390 -1.90 -14.99 -42.89
CA SER A 390 -1.08 -15.56 -41.80
C SER A 390 0.29 -16.13 -42.21
N CYS A 391 0.53 -16.43 -43.49
CA CYS A 391 1.76 -17.08 -43.95
C CYS A 391 2.94 -16.09 -44.14
N LEU A 392 3.10 -15.15 -43.22
CA LEU A 392 4.30 -14.32 -43.10
C LEU A 392 5.09 -14.83 -41.89
N ASN A 393 6.37 -15.16 -42.10
CA ASN A 393 7.33 -15.66 -41.11
C ASN A 393 7.24 -17.16 -40.72
N GLU A 394 6.51 -18.01 -41.47
CA GLU A 394 6.55 -19.47 -41.26
C GLU A 394 7.93 -20.10 -41.61
N ASP A 395 8.71 -19.45 -42.48
CA ASP A 395 10.04 -19.89 -42.95
C ASP A 395 11.22 -19.28 -42.14
N ASP A 396 10.99 -18.52 -41.07
CA ASP A 396 12.05 -17.84 -40.31
C ASP A 396 12.91 -18.82 -39.46
N GLU A 397 14.24 -18.69 -39.53
CA GLU A 397 15.18 -19.54 -38.77
C GLU A 397 15.18 -19.20 -37.26
N VAL A 398 14.41 -19.95 -36.47
CA VAL A 398 14.34 -19.79 -35.00
C VAL A 398 15.56 -20.40 -34.30
N ASP A 399 16.39 -19.55 -33.67
CA ASP A 399 17.50 -19.99 -32.82
C ASP A 399 17.01 -20.34 -31.39
N ILE A 400 17.04 -21.64 -31.08
CA ILE A 400 16.67 -22.20 -29.77
C ILE A 400 17.89 -22.46 -28.85
N ILE A 401 19.09 -22.07 -29.26
CA ILE A 401 20.37 -22.41 -28.61
C ILE A 401 21.06 -21.19 -28.02
N THR A 402 20.98 -20.01 -28.66
CA THR A 402 21.59 -18.81 -28.07
C THR A 402 20.80 -18.30 -26.87
N VAL A 403 21.52 -18.11 -25.76
CA VAL A 403 20.96 -17.52 -24.53
C VAL A 403 21.05 -16.00 -24.64
N GLU A 404 19.89 -15.33 -24.62
CA GLU A 404 19.80 -13.88 -24.63
C GLU A 404 20.64 -13.24 -23.51
N LYS A 405 21.33 -12.14 -23.86
CA LYS A 405 22.16 -11.40 -22.90
C LYS A 405 21.32 -10.35 -22.18
N GLU A 406 20.70 -10.81 -21.09
CA GLU A 406 20.03 -10.04 -20.03
C GLU A 406 20.77 -8.69 -19.78
N SER A 407 20.26 -7.60 -20.35
CA SER A 407 21.00 -6.33 -20.53
C SER A 407 21.43 -5.69 -19.20
N THR A 408 20.59 -5.84 -18.17
CA THR A 408 20.82 -5.48 -16.76
C THR A 408 22.05 -6.16 -16.14
N PHE A 409 22.62 -7.18 -16.79
CA PHE A 409 23.80 -7.92 -16.35
C PHE A 409 24.95 -7.88 -17.36
N SER A 410 24.90 -6.98 -18.35
CA SER A 410 25.88 -6.83 -19.43
C SER A 410 27.22 -6.22 -18.98
N ASP A 411 27.88 -6.89 -18.05
CA ASP A 411 29.34 -6.80 -17.91
C ASP A 411 29.99 -7.71 -18.98
N SER A 412 31.24 -7.40 -19.36
CA SER A 412 32.06 -8.30 -20.20
C SER A 412 32.25 -9.70 -19.59
N ASP A 413 31.99 -9.82 -18.29
CA ASP A 413 32.29 -10.97 -17.44
C ASP A 413 31.00 -11.78 -17.16
N ILE A 414 30.39 -12.32 -18.22
CA ILE A 414 29.39 -13.42 -18.15
C ILE A 414 30.12 -14.79 -17.97
N SER A 415 31.43 -14.75 -17.73
CA SER A 415 32.33 -15.89 -17.62
C SER A 415 32.17 -16.68 -16.31
N GLN A 416 31.23 -17.64 -16.37
CA GLN A 416 31.23 -18.94 -15.68
C GLN A 416 30.92 -18.97 -14.17
N GLU A 417 30.15 -19.98 -13.77
CA GLU A 417 29.85 -20.40 -12.38
C GLU A 417 29.30 -19.31 -11.43
N GLU A 418 28.33 -18.51 -11.85
CA GLU A 418 27.53 -17.72 -10.89
C GLU A 418 26.54 -18.62 -10.12
N LEU A 419 26.52 -18.51 -8.78
CA LEU A 419 25.50 -19.15 -7.94
C LEU A 419 24.13 -18.49 -8.18
N ARG A 420 23.25 -19.17 -8.91
CA ARG A 420 21.87 -18.73 -9.16
C ARG A 420 20.91 -19.18 -8.06
N TYR A 421 20.98 -20.45 -7.68
CA TYR A 421 20.17 -21.07 -6.62
C TYR A 421 21.09 -21.94 -5.77
N LEU A 422 20.72 -22.16 -4.51
CA LEU A 422 21.33 -23.20 -3.69
C LEU A 422 20.63 -24.53 -4.01
N PRO A 423 21.37 -25.65 -4.14
CA PRO A 423 20.72 -26.94 -4.30
C PRO A 423 19.95 -27.28 -3.03
N ALA A 424 18.65 -27.52 -3.16
CA ALA A 424 17.86 -28.09 -2.07
C ALA A 424 18.48 -29.44 -1.70
N HIS A 425 18.87 -29.59 -0.43
CA HIS A 425 19.11 -30.91 0.13
C HIS A 425 17.73 -31.52 0.36
N PRO A 426 17.37 -32.66 -0.25
CA PRO A 426 16.12 -33.33 0.08
C PRO A 426 16.22 -33.76 1.55
N CYS A 427 15.49 -33.05 2.41
CA CYS A 427 15.22 -33.56 3.74
C CYS A 427 14.31 -34.78 3.53
N PRO A 428 14.65 -35.98 4.05
CA PRO A 428 13.66 -37.06 4.07
C PRO A 428 12.50 -36.59 4.94
N ASP A 429 11.28 -36.72 4.44
CA ASP A 429 10.07 -36.34 5.19
C ASP A 429 10.07 -37.08 6.52
N ILE A 430 10.22 -36.34 7.61
CA ILE A 430 10.11 -36.88 8.96
C ILE A 430 8.61 -37.15 9.13
N PRO A 431 8.16 -38.41 9.25
CA PRO A 431 6.73 -38.68 9.36
C PRO A 431 6.21 -37.99 10.62
N GLU A 432 5.17 -37.17 10.48
CA GLU A 432 4.62 -36.40 11.60
C GLU A 432 3.95 -37.32 12.61
N LYS A 433 4.76 -37.80 13.55
CA LYS A 433 4.32 -38.58 14.70
C LYS A 433 4.95 -38.03 15.97
N LEU A 434 4.11 -37.27 16.69
CA LEU A 434 4.20 -37.03 18.12
C LEU A 434 5.42 -36.23 18.59
N LEU A 435 5.43 -34.93 18.27
CA LEU A 435 6.02 -33.92 19.15
C LEU A 435 4.97 -33.41 20.15
N ASP A 436 4.46 -34.32 20.98
CA ASP A 436 3.74 -33.96 22.21
C ASP A 436 4.25 -34.79 23.40
N SER A 437 4.07 -34.27 24.59
CA SER A 437 4.88 -34.60 25.75
C SER A 437 4.64 -35.99 26.36
N ASN A 438 5.70 -36.79 26.55
CA ASN A 438 6.28 -37.10 27.89
C ASN A 438 7.40 -38.17 27.86
N ASN A 439 8.09 -38.33 29.00
CA ASN A 439 9.15 -39.34 29.20
C ASN A 439 8.61 -40.71 29.67
N VAL A 440 9.46 -41.73 29.51
CA VAL A 440 9.41 -43.10 30.10
C VAL A 440 8.48 -44.12 29.42
N GLY A 441 9.09 -45.15 28.81
CA GLY A 441 8.49 -46.49 28.68
C GLY A 441 8.52 -47.11 27.28
N SER A 442 9.35 -48.13 27.09
CA SER A 442 9.33 -49.05 25.93
C SER A 442 9.36 -50.50 26.46
N PRO A 443 9.12 -51.54 25.64
CA PRO A 443 8.43 -51.62 24.33
C PRO A 443 7.30 -52.70 24.35
N LEU A 444 6.63 -52.98 23.21
CA LEU A 444 6.44 -54.35 22.66
C LEU A 444 5.66 -54.39 21.33
N SER A 445 5.89 -55.49 20.61
CA SER A 445 5.52 -55.85 19.22
C SER A 445 4.04 -56.15 18.93
N ASN A 446 3.63 -55.99 17.66
CA ASN A 446 3.31 -57.11 16.74
C ASN A 446 2.92 -56.64 15.32
N ASP A 447 2.99 -57.56 14.35
CA ASP A 447 2.60 -57.40 12.94
C ASP A 447 1.09 -57.55 12.69
N SER A 448 0.53 -56.96 11.60
CA SER A 448 0.09 -57.71 10.39
C SER A 448 -0.92 -56.98 9.46
N SER A 449 -0.68 -57.05 8.14
CA SER A 449 -1.62 -57.11 6.99
C SER A 449 -2.81 -56.13 6.81
N GLU A 450 -2.71 -55.33 5.73
CA GLU A 450 -3.68 -55.17 4.62
C GLU A 450 -5.20 -55.39 4.82
N THR A 451 -5.99 -54.34 4.55
CA THR A 451 -7.17 -54.34 3.64
C THR A 451 -7.38 -52.93 3.07
N ASP A 452 -7.73 -52.82 1.77
CA ASP A 452 -8.26 -51.59 1.18
C ASP A 452 -9.78 -51.49 1.45
N ASP A 453 -10.22 -50.47 2.16
CA ASP A 453 -11.63 -50.04 2.21
C ASP A 453 -11.69 -48.51 2.19
N VAL A 454 -12.51 -47.94 1.31
CA VAL A 454 -12.71 -46.48 1.20
C VAL A 454 -13.82 -46.06 2.16
N GLU A 455 -13.47 -45.94 3.43
CA GLU A 455 -14.36 -45.35 4.44
C GLU A 455 -14.36 -43.81 4.31
N ASN A 456 -15.56 -43.21 4.29
CA ASN A 456 -15.70 -41.77 4.49
C ASN A 456 -15.38 -41.47 5.96
N TYR A 457 -14.20 -40.92 6.24
CA TYR A 457 -13.80 -40.50 7.58
C TYR A 457 -14.61 -39.27 8.01
N VAL A 458 -15.71 -39.50 8.72
CA VAL A 458 -16.35 -38.50 9.57
C VAL A 458 -15.54 -38.42 10.88
N VAL A 459 -15.00 -37.24 11.19
CA VAL A 459 -14.18 -37.06 12.39
C VAL A 459 -15.05 -36.50 13.52
N GLU A 460 -15.44 -37.35 14.48
CA GLU A 460 -16.21 -36.94 15.67
C GLU A 460 -15.28 -36.38 16.77
N TYR A 461 -15.38 -35.07 17.06
CA TYR A 461 -14.62 -34.44 18.14
C TYR A 461 -15.42 -34.39 19.46
N ILE A 462 -15.28 -35.46 20.25
CA ILE A 462 -15.89 -35.60 21.58
C ILE A 462 -15.10 -34.81 22.65
N GLY A 463 -15.24 -33.48 22.68
CA GLY A 463 -14.55 -32.66 23.68
C GLY A 463 -14.74 -31.15 23.58
N GLY A 464 -14.23 -30.43 24.59
CA GLY A 464 -14.20 -28.96 24.60
C GLY A 464 -12.91 -28.40 24.02
N ALA A 465 -12.90 -28.08 22.72
CA ALA A 465 -11.73 -27.56 22.00
C ALA A 465 -11.44 -26.07 22.29
N ARG A 466 -10.16 -25.69 22.23
CA ARG A 466 -9.70 -24.29 22.32
C ARG A 466 -8.44 -24.05 21.51
N GLY A 467 -8.43 -22.98 20.71
CA GLY A 467 -7.21 -22.48 20.06
C GLY A 467 -6.69 -23.39 18.96
N THR A 468 -7.59 -24.06 18.24
CA THR A 468 -7.26 -25.03 17.18
C THR A 468 -7.70 -24.53 15.81
N VAL A 469 -6.85 -24.77 14.81
CA VAL A 469 -7.17 -24.73 13.37
C VAL A 469 -7.35 -26.17 12.90
N MET A 470 -8.26 -26.41 11.96
CA MET A 470 -8.59 -27.76 11.46
C MET A 470 -8.83 -27.71 9.95
N GLU A 471 -8.34 -28.74 9.25
CA GLU A 471 -8.39 -28.93 7.79
C GLU A 471 -8.84 -30.39 7.52
N ASP A 472 -10.15 -30.64 7.52
CA ASP A 472 -10.75 -31.98 7.40
C ASP A 472 -12.07 -31.96 6.61
N SER A 473 -12.39 -33.03 5.89
CA SER A 473 -13.49 -32.99 4.90
C SER A 473 -14.91 -32.96 5.50
N VAL A 474 -15.19 -33.74 6.56
CA VAL A 474 -16.48 -33.79 7.25
C VAL A 474 -16.26 -33.95 8.75
N VAL A 475 -16.79 -33.02 9.55
CA VAL A 475 -16.50 -32.94 10.99
C VAL A 475 -17.78 -32.74 11.82
N GLU A 476 -17.99 -33.62 12.79
CA GLU A 476 -19.08 -33.54 13.76
C GLU A 476 -18.52 -33.15 15.15
N TYR A 477 -19.07 -32.10 15.77
CA TYR A 477 -18.64 -31.62 17.08
C TYR A 477 -19.66 -31.91 18.19
N THR A 478 -19.30 -32.81 19.10
CA THR A 478 -20.09 -33.19 20.29
C THR A 478 -19.60 -32.51 21.57
N GLY A 479 -19.33 -31.19 21.49
CA GLY A 479 -18.82 -30.39 22.61
C GLY A 479 -18.88 -28.87 22.42
N TRP A 480 -18.49 -28.11 23.45
CA TRP A 480 -18.42 -26.64 23.39
C TRP A 480 -17.05 -26.18 22.87
N THR A 481 -17.02 -25.50 21.73
CA THR A 481 -15.80 -24.94 21.13
C THR A 481 -15.55 -23.50 21.58
N ARG A 482 -14.28 -23.08 21.65
CA ARG A 482 -13.95 -21.66 21.87
C ARG A 482 -12.66 -21.21 21.20
N GLY A 483 -12.71 -20.19 20.34
CA GLY A 483 -11.51 -19.66 19.70
C GLY A 483 -10.93 -20.66 18.70
N THR A 484 -11.74 -21.05 17.72
CA THR A 484 -11.38 -22.02 16.66
C THR A 484 -11.61 -21.40 15.29
N VAL A 485 -10.74 -21.75 14.34
CA VAL A 485 -10.86 -21.42 12.92
C VAL A 485 -11.01 -22.73 12.17
N VAL A 486 -11.96 -22.82 11.24
CA VAL A 486 -12.29 -24.06 10.51
C VAL A 486 -12.46 -23.76 9.03
N ASP A 487 -11.67 -24.46 8.20
CA ASP A 487 -11.62 -24.35 6.74
C ASP A 487 -11.87 -25.76 6.15
N ASN A 488 -13.16 -26.11 6.04
CA ASN A 488 -13.66 -27.48 5.84
C ASN A 488 -14.86 -27.51 4.86
N SER A 489 -15.16 -28.67 4.26
CA SER A 489 -16.35 -28.77 3.38
C SER A 489 -17.68 -28.74 4.13
N VAL A 490 -17.87 -29.55 5.18
CA VAL A 490 -19.14 -29.65 5.95
C VAL A 490 -18.86 -29.79 7.45
N VAL A 491 -19.59 -29.02 8.28
CA VAL A 491 -19.40 -29.00 9.75
C VAL A 491 -20.74 -28.98 10.51
N GLU A 492 -20.93 -29.88 11.47
CA GLU A 492 -22.07 -29.86 12.41
C GLU A 492 -21.62 -29.55 13.86
N TYR A 493 -22.25 -28.56 14.49
CA TYR A 493 -22.03 -28.18 15.90
C TYR A 493 -23.23 -28.53 16.78
N THR A 494 -23.17 -29.69 17.45
CA THR A 494 -24.20 -30.10 18.43
C THR A 494 -24.03 -29.46 19.82
N GLY A 495 -22.87 -28.86 20.08
CA GLY A 495 -22.58 -28.07 21.27
C GLY A 495 -22.45 -26.57 20.99
N GLY A 496 -22.38 -25.75 22.05
CA GLY A 496 -22.37 -24.29 21.92
C GLY A 496 -21.00 -23.74 21.50
N ALA A 497 -20.96 -23.06 20.35
CA ALA A 497 -19.75 -22.41 19.81
C ALA A 497 -19.60 -20.95 20.31
N ARG A 498 -18.34 -20.51 20.54
CA ARG A 498 -18.00 -19.13 20.93
C ARG A 498 -16.67 -18.62 20.41
N ASP A 499 -16.59 -17.33 20.09
CA ASP A 499 -15.38 -16.70 19.53
C ASP A 499 -14.85 -17.50 18.31
N THR A 500 -15.74 -17.99 17.44
CA THR A 500 -15.39 -18.89 16.32
C THR A 500 -15.50 -18.20 14.97
N VAL A 501 -14.59 -18.55 14.07
CA VAL A 501 -14.61 -18.13 12.65
C VAL A 501 -14.69 -19.40 11.80
N VAL A 502 -15.60 -19.43 10.83
CA VAL A 502 -15.89 -20.62 10.02
C VAL A 502 -16.04 -20.22 8.56
N GLU A 503 -15.18 -20.77 7.70
CA GLU A 503 -15.11 -20.54 6.25
C GLU A 503 -15.30 -21.90 5.57
N THR A 504 -16.50 -22.18 5.05
CA THR A 504 -16.91 -23.58 4.73
C THR A 504 -18.02 -23.64 3.69
N SER A 505 -18.30 -24.80 3.08
CA SER A 505 -19.42 -24.89 2.13
C SER A 505 -20.81 -24.97 2.79
N VAL A 506 -20.94 -25.72 3.91
CA VAL A 506 -22.19 -25.90 4.66
C VAL A 506 -21.93 -26.02 6.17
N VAL A 507 -22.72 -25.32 7.01
CA VAL A 507 -22.66 -25.41 8.48
C VAL A 507 -24.04 -25.60 9.12
N GLU A 508 -24.17 -26.51 10.08
CA GLU A 508 -25.33 -26.62 10.96
C GLU A 508 -24.94 -26.36 12.44
N TYR A 509 -25.73 -25.55 13.14
CA TYR A 509 -25.59 -25.27 14.56
C TYR A 509 -26.87 -25.65 15.33
N THR A 510 -26.85 -26.82 15.97
CA THR A 510 -27.93 -27.24 16.89
C THR A 510 -27.66 -26.82 18.35
N GLY A 511 -26.40 -26.52 18.67
CA GLY A 511 -26.00 -25.80 19.88
C GLY A 511 -26.21 -24.28 19.78
N GLY A 512 -26.35 -23.61 20.94
CA GLY A 512 -26.49 -22.14 20.98
C GLY A 512 -25.17 -21.39 20.77
N THR A 513 -25.15 -20.43 19.85
CA THR A 513 -23.94 -19.71 19.41
C THR A 513 -23.83 -18.31 20.01
N ARG A 514 -22.59 -17.82 20.14
CA ARG A 514 -22.31 -16.45 20.60
C ARG A 514 -20.97 -15.91 20.11
N ASP A 515 -20.91 -14.66 19.65
CA ASP A 515 -19.67 -13.99 19.23
C ASP A 515 -19.00 -14.79 18.08
N VAL A 516 -19.72 -14.96 16.96
CA VAL A 516 -19.34 -15.86 15.83
C VAL A 516 -19.34 -15.12 14.48
N VAL A 517 -18.39 -15.46 13.61
CA VAL A 517 -18.34 -15.03 12.20
C VAL A 517 -18.42 -16.27 11.30
N VAL A 518 -19.31 -16.26 10.30
CA VAL A 518 -19.44 -17.36 9.32
C VAL A 518 -19.48 -16.82 7.90
N GLU A 519 -18.61 -17.36 7.05
CA GLU A 519 -18.64 -17.16 5.60
C GLU A 519 -18.93 -18.53 4.96
N SER A 520 -20.15 -18.72 4.43
CA SER A 520 -20.59 -20.04 3.97
C SER A 520 -21.76 -20.00 2.99
N SER A 521 -21.84 -20.99 2.09
CA SER A 521 -22.91 -21.03 1.10
C SER A 521 -24.29 -21.35 1.71
N VAL A 522 -24.32 -22.21 2.73
CA VAL A 522 -25.55 -22.61 3.45
C VAL A 522 -25.28 -22.69 4.96
N VAL A 523 -26.10 -22.00 5.77
CA VAL A 523 -26.01 -22.09 7.25
C VAL A 523 -27.39 -22.33 7.87
N GLU A 524 -27.51 -23.34 8.73
CA GLU A 524 -28.70 -23.60 9.53
C GLU A 524 -28.43 -23.39 11.02
N TYR A 525 -29.31 -22.66 11.71
CA TYR A 525 -29.27 -22.42 13.14
C TYR A 525 -30.56 -22.91 13.81
N THR A 526 -30.53 -24.12 14.38
CA THR A 526 -31.61 -24.64 15.24
C THR A 526 -31.39 -24.32 16.72
N GLY A 527 -30.15 -24.03 17.11
CA GLY A 527 -29.81 -23.39 18.38
C GLY A 527 -30.10 -21.88 18.40
N GLY A 528 -30.25 -21.31 19.61
CA GLY A 528 -30.41 -19.85 19.77
C GLY A 528 -29.09 -19.09 19.56
N THR A 529 -29.13 -17.99 18.81
CA THR A 529 -27.96 -17.25 18.35
C THR A 529 -27.89 -15.84 18.97
N CYS A 530 -26.67 -15.34 19.21
CA CYS A 530 -26.47 -13.95 19.61
C CYS A 530 -25.11 -13.39 19.17
N ASP A 531 -25.04 -12.09 18.89
CA ASP A 531 -23.79 -11.40 18.54
C ASP A 531 -23.04 -12.09 17.37
N ALA A 532 -23.75 -12.38 16.27
CA ALA A 532 -23.23 -13.10 15.11
C ALA A 532 -23.18 -12.23 13.84
N VAL A 533 -22.20 -12.50 12.98
CA VAL A 533 -22.07 -11.94 11.62
C VAL A 533 -22.03 -13.11 10.63
N VAL A 534 -22.90 -13.08 9.62
CA VAL A 534 -23.02 -14.16 8.62
C VAL A 534 -23.08 -13.59 7.22
N GLU A 535 -22.23 -14.09 6.34
CA GLU A 535 -22.21 -13.81 4.89
C GLU A 535 -22.43 -15.13 4.15
N GLY A 536 -23.42 -15.18 3.26
CA GLY A 536 -23.81 -16.44 2.63
C GLY A 536 -24.99 -16.41 1.64
N SER A 537 -25.21 -17.53 0.95
CA SER A 537 -26.25 -17.62 -0.08
C SER A 537 -27.63 -17.95 0.50
N VAL A 538 -27.72 -18.94 1.39
CA VAL A 538 -28.98 -19.37 2.04
C VAL A 538 -28.76 -19.55 3.54
N VAL A 539 -29.58 -18.92 4.38
CA VAL A 539 -29.50 -19.10 5.84
C VAL A 539 -30.88 -19.27 6.48
N GLU A 540 -31.03 -20.30 7.30
CA GLU A 540 -32.25 -20.58 8.06
C GLU A 540 -32.01 -20.45 9.58
N TYR A 541 -32.91 -19.73 10.25
CA TYR A 541 -32.92 -19.59 11.71
C TYR A 541 -34.23 -20.14 12.30
N THR A 542 -34.18 -21.36 12.83
CA THR A 542 -35.30 -21.95 13.59
C THR A 542 -35.18 -21.69 15.10
N GLY A 543 -33.95 -21.44 15.58
CA GLY A 543 -33.67 -20.88 16.90
C GLY A 543 -34.01 -19.38 17.02
N GLY A 544 -34.01 -18.87 18.26
CA GLY A 544 -34.21 -17.44 18.52
C GLY A 544 -32.95 -16.61 18.24
N VAL A 545 -33.10 -15.50 17.53
CA VAL A 545 -31.98 -14.68 17.00
C VAL A 545 -31.94 -13.31 17.66
N ARG A 546 -30.73 -12.84 17.99
CA ARG A 546 -30.54 -11.55 18.66
C ARG A 546 -29.22 -10.84 18.32
N ASP A 547 -29.23 -9.50 18.26
CA ASP A 547 -28.03 -8.65 18.16
C ASP A 547 -27.09 -9.10 17.01
N SER A 548 -27.64 -9.48 15.85
CA SER A 548 -26.90 -10.13 14.74
C SER A 548 -27.04 -9.40 13.40
N VAL A 549 -26.05 -9.57 12.51
CA VAL A 549 -25.96 -8.95 11.17
C VAL A 549 -25.84 -10.03 10.09
N VAL A 550 -26.58 -9.88 8.99
CA VAL A 550 -26.63 -10.87 7.89
C VAL A 550 -26.60 -10.18 6.52
N GLU A 551 -25.63 -10.54 5.68
CA GLU A 551 -25.35 -9.93 4.36
C GLU A 551 -25.42 -11.01 3.25
N ASN A 552 -26.64 -11.31 2.75
CA ASN A 552 -26.97 -12.59 2.11
C ASN A 552 -27.89 -12.48 0.87
N SER A 553 -28.02 -13.58 0.11
CA SER A 553 -29.06 -13.71 -0.94
C SER A 553 -30.45 -14.06 -0.39
N LEU A 554 -30.58 -15.12 0.40
CA LEU A 554 -31.85 -15.62 0.94
C LEU A 554 -31.74 -15.89 2.45
N VAL A 555 -32.74 -15.46 3.23
CA VAL A 555 -32.82 -15.74 4.68
C VAL A 555 -34.24 -16.08 5.12
N GLU A 556 -34.42 -17.16 5.88
CA GLU A 556 -35.68 -17.52 6.55
C GLU A 556 -35.54 -17.48 8.07
N TYR A 557 -36.53 -16.89 8.74
CA TYR A 557 -36.63 -16.84 10.21
C TYR A 557 -37.94 -17.47 10.69
N THR A 558 -37.87 -18.72 11.13
CA THR A 558 -39.00 -19.41 11.79
C THR A 558 -38.98 -19.23 13.30
N GLY A 559 -37.81 -18.95 13.87
CA GLY A 559 -37.63 -18.51 15.25
C GLY A 559 -38.00 -17.04 15.51
N GLY A 560 -38.00 -16.63 16.78
CA GLY A 560 -38.27 -15.24 17.17
C GLY A 560 -37.04 -14.34 17.04
N THR A 561 -37.20 -13.15 16.44
CA THR A 561 -36.09 -12.23 16.14
C THR A 561 -36.16 -10.93 16.96
N HIS A 562 -35.01 -10.45 17.44
CA HIS A 562 -34.90 -9.26 18.30
C HIS A 562 -33.62 -8.46 18.03
N ASP A 563 -33.73 -7.19 17.58
CA ASP A 563 -32.58 -6.31 17.30
C ASP A 563 -31.59 -6.95 16.28
N ALA A 564 -32.00 -7.02 15.01
CA ALA A 564 -31.20 -7.60 13.93
C ALA A 564 -31.16 -6.67 12.71
N VAL A 565 -30.05 -6.71 11.97
CA VAL A 565 -29.84 -5.94 10.72
C VAL A 565 -29.64 -6.91 9.56
N VAL A 566 -30.40 -6.72 8.48
CA VAL A 566 -30.46 -7.66 7.35
C VAL A 566 -30.40 -6.87 6.04
N GLU A 567 -29.29 -7.04 5.31
CA GLU A 567 -29.02 -6.41 4.01
C GLU A 567 -28.96 -7.53 2.95
N THR A 568 -30.07 -7.78 2.25
CA THR A 568 -30.26 -9.02 1.45
C THR A 568 -31.15 -8.87 0.21
N ALA A 569 -31.21 -9.88 -0.65
CA ALA A 569 -32.17 -9.89 -1.76
C ALA A 569 -33.61 -10.22 -1.29
N LEU A 570 -33.82 -11.32 -0.55
CA LEU A 570 -35.15 -11.77 -0.10
C LEU A 570 -35.13 -12.32 1.34
N VAL A 571 -36.18 -12.01 2.12
CA VAL A 571 -36.34 -12.49 3.51
C VAL A 571 -37.79 -12.94 3.79
N GLU A 572 -37.95 -14.09 4.45
CA GLU A 572 -39.23 -14.52 5.04
C GLU A 572 -39.16 -14.58 6.57
N TYR A 573 -40.19 -14.05 7.24
CA TYR A 573 -40.38 -14.11 8.68
C TYR A 573 -41.68 -14.83 9.04
N THR A 574 -41.59 -16.11 9.40
CA THR A 574 -42.72 -16.89 9.93
C THR A 574 -42.82 -16.81 11.46
N GLY A 575 -41.68 -16.55 12.13
CA GLY A 575 -41.61 -16.25 13.55
C GLY A 575 -42.08 -14.84 13.95
N GLY A 576 -42.03 -14.55 15.25
CA GLY A 576 -42.40 -13.23 15.80
C GLY A 576 -41.23 -12.25 15.74
N THR A 577 -41.40 -11.11 15.04
CA THR A 577 -40.31 -10.16 14.78
C THR A 577 -40.40 -8.90 15.62
N ARG A 578 -39.24 -8.38 16.06
CA ARG A 578 -39.19 -7.19 16.91
C ARG A 578 -37.93 -6.34 16.72
N ASP A 579 -38.13 -5.02 16.64
CA ASP A 579 -37.09 -3.99 16.66
C ASP A 579 -35.99 -4.18 15.57
N ALA A 580 -36.31 -4.84 14.44
CA ALA A 580 -35.36 -5.18 13.36
C ALA A 580 -35.32 -4.13 12.23
N VAL A 581 -34.20 -4.06 11.51
CA VAL A 581 -33.97 -3.17 10.34
C VAL A 581 -33.60 -4.02 9.12
N VAL A 582 -34.30 -3.79 8.00
CA VAL A 582 -34.24 -4.64 6.80
C VAL A 582 -34.15 -3.76 5.55
N GLU A 583 -33.03 -3.83 4.81
CA GLU A 583 -32.81 -3.09 3.55
C GLU A 583 -32.63 -4.11 2.41
N THR A 584 -33.68 -4.30 1.60
CA THR A 584 -33.80 -5.50 0.74
C THR A 584 -34.64 -5.27 -0.53
N SER A 585 -34.73 -6.27 -1.42
CA SER A 585 -35.64 -6.18 -2.58
C SER A 585 -37.09 -6.58 -2.22
N VAL A 586 -37.28 -7.67 -1.47
CA VAL A 586 -38.58 -8.27 -1.12
C VAL A 586 -38.56 -8.80 0.33
N VAL A 587 -39.64 -8.59 1.07
CA VAL A 587 -39.85 -9.17 2.42
C VAL A 587 -41.27 -9.69 2.60
N GLU A 588 -41.43 -10.90 3.15
CA GLU A 588 -42.73 -11.40 3.64
C GLU A 588 -42.75 -11.58 5.16
N TYR A 589 -43.85 -11.16 5.80
CA TYR A 589 -44.13 -11.34 7.22
C TYR A 589 -45.42 -12.14 7.43
N THR A 590 -45.29 -13.43 7.74
CA THR A 590 -46.42 -14.30 8.08
C THR A 590 -46.68 -14.36 9.60
N GLY A 591 -45.64 -14.08 10.41
CA GLY A 591 -45.72 -13.93 11.87
C GLY A 591 -46.25 -12.58 12.38
N TRP A 592 -46.21 -12.38 13.70
CA TRP A 592 -46.59 -11.11 14.34
C TRP A 592 -45.40 -10.15 14.42
N THR A 593 -45.56 -8.92 13.92
CA THR A 593 -44.46 -7.94 13.83
C THR A 593 -44.62 -6.79 14.82
N ARG A 594 -43.51 -6.26 15.33
CA ARG A 594 -43.51 -5.06 16.18
C ARG A 594 -42.29 -4.16 16.00
N ASP A 595 -42.53 -2.89 15.73
CA ASP A 595 -41.54 -1.81 15.70
C ASP A 595 -40.38 -1.99 14.68
N ALA A 596 -40.46 -2.99 13.79
CA ALA A 596 -39.52 -3.22 12.69
C ALA A 596 -39.64 -2.16 11.57
N VAL A 597 -38.54 -1.95 10.83
CA VAL A 597 -38.44 -1.01 9.70
C VAL A 597 -37.87 -1.73 8.49
N ALA A 598 -38.61 -1.71 7.38
CA ALA A 598 -38.14 -2.23 6.09
C ALA A 598 -38.10 -1.09 5.05
N GLU A 599 -36.96 -0.94 4.37
CA GLU A 599 -36.84 -0.14 3.15
C GLU A 599 -36.61 -1.11 1.98
N SER A 600 -37.68 -1.45 1.26
CA SER A 600 -37.67 -2.41 0.16
C SER A 600 -38.61 -2.05 -0.99
N SER A 601 -38.52 -2.78 -2.11
CA SER A 601 -39.36 -2.57 -3.29
C SER A 601 -40.74 -3.21 -3.20
N ALA A 602 -40.85 -4.31 -2.45
CA ALA A 602 -42.10 -5.01 -2.11
C ALA A 602 -42.08 -5.52 -0.66
N VAL A 603 -43.22 -5.43 0.02
CA VAL A 603 -43.45 -6.01 1.35
C VAL A 603 -44.84 -6.60 1.42
N GLU A 604 -44.94 -7.87 1.82
CA GLU A 604 -46.23 -8.53 2.11
C GLU A 604 -46.38 -8.83 3.60
N TYR A 605 -47.61 -8.71 4.10
CA TYR A 605 -47.98 -8.95 5.49
C TYR A 605 -49.23 -9.83 5.54
N THR A 606 -49.06 -11.09 5.89
CA THR A 606 -50.16 -12.04 6.09
C THR A 606 -50.48 -12.25 7.58
N GLY A 607 -49.54 -11.88 8.47
CA GLY A 607 -49.67 -11.94 9.93
C GLY A 607 -50.34 -10.72 10.63
N GLY A 608 -50.48 -10.82 11.95
CA GLY A 608 -51.18 -9.82 12.77
C GLY A 608 -50.33 -8.61 13.17
N THR A 609 -50.80 -7.39 12.89
CA THR A 609 -50.06 -6.14 13.15
C THR A 609 -50.66 -5.28 14.28
N LEU A 610 -49.81 -4.70 15.13
CA LEU A 610 -50.21 -3.93 16.34
C LEU A 610 -49.77 -2.45 16.31
N LEU A 611 -50.21 -1.73 15.29
CA LEU A 611 -49.84 -0.32 15.02
C LEU A 611 -50.31 0.68 16.11
N LYS A 612 -49.36 1.36 16.78
CA LYS A 612 -49.63 2.53 17.65
C LYS A 612 -48.92 3.81 17.17
N ARG A 613 -49.69 4.75 16.61
CA ARG A 613 -49.21 6.10 16.27
C ARG A 613 -48.80 6.92 17.51
N LYS A 614 -47.59 7.49 17.52
CA LYS A 614 -47.29 8.77 18.19
C LYS A 614 -46.17 9.56 17.50
N ARG A 615 -45.98 10.83 17.88
CA ARG A 615 -45.20 11.84 17.12
C ARG A 615 -43.75 12.00 17.59
N LYS A 616 -42.88 12.36 16.64
CA LYS A 616 -41.48 12.82 16.78
C LYS A 616 -41.18 13.61 18.07
N ARG A 617 -40.16 13.17 18.82
CA ARG A 617 -39.28 14.06 19.63
C ARG A 617 -37.86 13.49 19.74
N SER A 618 -37.17 13.37 18.62
CA SER A 618 -35.95 12.56 18.44
C SER A 618 -34.65 13.20 18.97
N LYS A 619 -34.63 13.74 20.19
CA LYS A 619 -33.46 14.38 20.83
C LYS A 619 -32.70 13.45 21.80
N LYS A 620 -32.12 12.38 21.24
CA LYS A 620 -31.06 11.54 21.85
C LYS A 620 -30.27 10.81 20.72
N LEU A 621 -29.48 11.56 19.95
CA LEU A 621 -28.63 11.02 18.86
C LEU A 621 -27.17 11.46 19.07
N LEU A 622 -26.71 11.44 20.32
CA LEU A 622 -25.53 12.23 20.74
C LEU A 622 -24.97 11.83 22.12
N GLU A 623 -25.03 10.56 22.49
CA GLU A 623 -24.62 10.09 23.85
C GLU A 623 -24.27 8.59 24.03
N LEU A 624 -24.36 7.68 23.06
CA LEU A 624 -25.33 7.56 21.97
C LEU A 624 -24.66 7.44 20.58
N GLN A 625 -23.33 7.57 20.54
CA GLN A 625 -22.44 7.12 19.46
C GLN A 625 -21.32 6.21 20.05
N ASP A 626 -21.55 5.71 21.26
CA ASP A 626 -20.57 5.07 22.13
C ASP A 626 -21.09 3.66 22.44
N ILE A 627 -20.48 2.64 21.84
CA ILE A 627 -21.06 1.35 21.37
C ILE A 627 -21.96 1.50 20.10
N LYS A 628 -21.75 2.56 19.29
CA LYS A 628 -22.51 2.98 18.07
C LYS A 628 -23.83 3.77 18.22
N ASP A 629 -24.55 3.95 19.33
CA ASP A 629 -25.23 2.93 20.15
C ASP A 629 -26.74 3.27 20.25
N THR A 630 -27.56 2.33 20.73
CA THR A 630 -28.94 2.47 21.26
C THR A 630 -29.73 3.72 20.79
N GLN A 631 -30.48 3.56 19.69
CA GLN A 631 -31.36 4.62 19.22
C GLN A 631 -32.53 4.87 20.21
N LYS A 632 -32.67 6.13 20.64
CA LYS A 632 -33.92 6.86 21.01
C LYS A 632 -35.20 6.03 21.26
N THR A 633 -35.98 6.21 22.34
CA THR A 633 -36.03 7.24 23.41
C THR A 633 -37.16 6.84 24.38
N ILE A 634 -37.09 7.21 25.66
CA ILE A 634 -38.26 7.17 26.56
C ILE A 634 -38.47 8.54 27.26
N LEU A 635 -39.75 8.95 27.28
CA LEU A 635 -40.52 9.87 28.14
C LEU A 635 -39.82 10.62 29.32
N SER A 636 -40.24 11.80 29.80
CA SER A 636 -41.23 12.85 29.41
C SER A 636 -41.19 13.97 30.50
N ASP A 637 -41.99 15.03 30.65
CA ASP A 637 -43.03 15.75 29.86
C ASP A 637 -43.11 17.23 30.35
N CYS A 638 -44.22 17.95 30.11
CA CYS A 638 -44.69 19.18 30.80
C CYS A 638 -43.90 20.50 30.59
N SER A 639 -44.50 21.70 30.71
CA SER A 639 -45.89 22.16 30.47
C SER A 639 -45.95 23.72 30.49
N TYR A 640 -47.01 24.35 29.95
CA TYR A 640 -47.32 25.81 30.01
C TYR A 640 -46.31 26.74 29.26
N LYS A 641 -46.66 27.90 28.68
CA LYS A 641 -47.97 28.58 28.45
C LYS A 641 -47.95 29.53 27.23
N GLU A 642 -49.13 30.03 26.89
CA GLU A 642 -49.53 31.35 26.30
C GLU A 642 -48.49 32.51 26.30
N SER A 643 -48.50 33.52 25.40
CA SER A 643 -49.34 33.79 24.19
C SER A 643 -48.94 35.12 23.48
N PHE A 644 -49.48 35.33 22.27
CA PHE A 644 -49.88 36.62 21.63
C PHE A 644 -48.87 37.65 21.04
N LEU A 645 -49.30 38.16 19.87
CA LEU A 645 -49.16 39.52 19.29
C LEU A 645 -47.87 40.01 18.57
N THR A 646 -48.07 40.26 17.27
CA THR A 646 -47.50 41.31 16.38
C THR A 646 -48.07 42.72 16.76
N PRO A 647 -47.71 43.91 16.16
CA PRO A 647 -47.29 44.09 14.75
C PRO A 647 -46.44 45.33 14.30
N ASP A 648 -46.14 45.35 12.98
CA ASP A 648 -46.12 46.47 12.00
C ASP A 648 -45.14 47.69 12.05
N CYS A 649 -45.24 48.47 10.95
CA CYS A 649 -44.60 49.74 10.53
C CYS A 649 -43.18 49.72 9.89
N ASP A 650 -42.85 50.53 8.87
CA ASP A 650 -43.58 50.96 7.65
C ASP A 650 -42.66 51.73 6.64
N LEU A 651 -42.59 51.28 5.37
CA LEU A 651 -42.42 52.05 4.09
C LEU A 651 -41.29 53.13 3.90
N PRO A 652 -41.07 53.75 2.70
CA PRO A 652 -41.10 53.27 1.30
C PRO A 652 -39.83 53.68 0.45
N MET A 653 -39.95 53.67 -0.91
CA MET A 653 -39.09 54.30 -1.96
C MET A 653 -37.84 53.51 -2.46
N THR A 654 -37.87 52.82 -3.61
CA THR A 654 -37.69 53.26 -5.04
C THR A 654 -36.25 53.67 -5.43
N GLU A 655 -35.66 53.30 -6.58
CA GLU A 655 -36.15 52.52 -7.74
C GLU A 655 -35.00 51.92 -8.60
N GLN A 656 -35.31 50.86 -9.38
CA GLN A 656 -34.86 50.56 -10.77
C GLN A 656 -34.95 49.03 -11.05
N LYS A 657 -35.62 48.63 -12.14
CA LYS A 657 -35.89 47.22 -12.48
C LYS A 657 -34.99 46.73 -13.62
N LYS A 658 -34.11 45.76 -13.35
CA LYS A 658 -33.61 44.85 -14.40
C LYS A 658 -34.64 43.75 -14.65
N THR A 659 -34.94 43.46 -15.92
CA THR A 659 -35.83 42.38 -16.32
C THR A 659 -35.19 41.01 -16.04
N LYS A 660 -35.96 40.08 -15.47
CA LYS A 660 -35.56 38.68 -15.30
C LYS A 660 -36.06 37.85 -16.49
N SER A 661 -35.22 36.98 -17.02
CA SER A 661 -35.65 35.93 -17.95
C SER A 661 -36.67 35.00 -17.27
N LYS A 662 -37.63 34.49 -18.04
CA LYS A 662 -38.54 33.43 -17.60
C LYS A 662 -37.92 32.06 -17.95
N SER A 663 -38.15 31.06 -17.10
CA SER A 663 -37.85 29.66 -17.43
C SER A 663 -38.77 29.16 -18.54
N MET A 664 -38.21 28.42 -19.51
CA MET A 664 -38.91 27.85 -20.67
C MET A 664 -40.11 26.96 -20.29
N VAL A 665 -40.12 26.37 -19.09
CA VAL A 665 -41.26 25.57 -18.59
C VAL A 665 -42.57 26.36 -18.65
N TRP A 666 -42.53 27.69 -18.52
CA TRP A 666 -43.72 28.55 -18.64
C TRP A 666 -44.31 28.67 -20.05
N ASN A 667 -43.66 28.12 -21.08
CA ASN A 667 -44.21 28.06 -22.44
C ASN A 667 -45.39 27.07 -22.52
N HIS A 668 -45.45 26.10 -21.61
CA HIS A 668 -46.45 25.02 -21.57
C HIS A 668 -47.56 25.22 -20.52
N PHE A 669 -47.56 26.38 -19.82
CA PHE A 669 -48.52 26.68 -18.75
C PHE A 669 -49.03 28.12 -18.77
N GLU A 670 -50.34 28.30 -18.98
CA GLU A 670 -51.02 29.57 -18.80
C GLU A 670 -51.09 30.00 -17.32
N LYS A 671 -51.08 31.31 -17.06
CA LYS A 671 -51.24 31.89 -15.72
C LYS A 671 -52.60 32.57 -15.57
N LEU A 672 -53.52 31.92 -14.89
CA LEU A 672 -54.79 32.52 -14.50
C LEU A 672 -54.70 33.12 -13.09
N GLN A 673 -55.22 34.33 -12.92
CA GLN A 673 -55.57 34.86 -11.60
C GLN A 673 -57.07 34.68 -11.37
N LYS A 674 -57.43 33.89 -10.36
CA LYS A 674 -58.80 33.80 -9.82
C LYS A 674 -58.72 33.94 -8.31
N SER A 675 -59.43 34.92 -7.75
CA SER A 675 -59.62 35.13 -6.30
C SER A 675 -58.34 34.96 -5.47
N ASP A 676 -57.47 35.98 -5.48
CA ASP A 676 -56.21 36.14 -4.74
C ASP A 676 -55.12 35.07 -4.92
N LYS A 677 -55.44 33.89 -5.48
CA LYS A 677 -54.47 32.84 -5.76
C LYS A 677 -54.04 32.86 -7.22
N LYS A 678 -52.73 32.74 -7.44
CA LYS A 678 -52.15 32.54 -8.77
C LYS A 678 -52.29 31.07 -9.13
N VAL A 679 -52.85 30.75 -10.29
CA VAL A 679 -53.00 29.37 -10.76
C VAL A 679 -52.22 29.24 -12.07
N ALA A 680 -51.35 28.23 -12.14
CA ALA A 680 -50.77 27.77 -13.39
C ALA A 680 -51.62 26.63 -13.94
N VAL A 681 -51.98 26.68 -15.22
CA VAL A 681 -52.82 25.67 -15.88
C VAL A 681 -51.98 24.97 -16.93
N CYS A 682 -51.93 23.64 -16.93
CA CYS A 682 -51.24 22.90 -17.99
C CYS A 682 -51.98 23.04 -19.32
N ASN A 683 -51.30 23.50 -20.36
CA ASN A 683 -51.91 23.74 -21.68
C ASN A 683 -52.41 22.45 -22.37
N TYR A 684 -51.95 21.27 -21.94
CA TYR A 684 -52.25 19.98 -22.57
C TYR A 684 -53.36 19.18 -21.88
N CYS A 685 -53.51 19.27 -20.55
CA CYS A 685 -54.55 18.54 -19.80
C CYS A 685 -55.43 19.40 -18.89
N GLY A 686 -55.24 20.72 -18.86
CA GLY A 686 -56.03 21.63 -18.01
C GLY A 686 -55.77 21.49 -16.50
N ALA A 687 -54.75 20.74 -16.07
CA ALA A 687 -54.44 20.54 -14.67
C ALA A 687 -54.06 21.87 -13.98
N ASN A 688 -54.72 22.17 -12.85
CA ASN A 688 -54.60 23.43 -12.13
C ASN A 688 -53.63 23.35 -10.95
N PHE A 689 -52.57 24.15 -10.97
CA PHE A 689 -51.55 24.24 -9.93
C PHE A 689 -51.68 25.56 -9.17
N VAL A 690 -52.26 25.49 -7.96
CA VAL A 690 -52.50 26.65 -7.10
C VAL A 690 -51.20 27.06 -6.39
N SER A 691 -50.70 28.27 -6.69
CA SER A 691 -49.39 28.76 -6.27
C SER A 691 -49.45 29.55 -4.96
N GLU A 692 -49.11 28.87 -3.85
CA GLU A 692 -48.33 29.50 -2.77
C GLU A 692 -46.87 28.99 -2.76
N ASN A 693 -46.63 27.70 -3.06
CA ASN A 693 -45.28 27.11 -3.15
C ASN A 693 -44.97 26.31 -4.44
N ALA A 694 -45.77 26.49 -5.50
CA ALA A 694 -45.58 25.76 -6.77
C ALA A 694 -44.38 26.30 -7.58
N GLY A 695 -43.16 25.85 -7.24
CA GLY A 695 -41.95 26.13 -8.01
C GLY A 695 -41.97 25.49 -9.40
N THR A 696 -41.13 25.99 -10.32
CA THR A 696 -41.03 25.47 -11.71
C THR A 696 -40.73 23.98 -11.79
N THR A 697 -40.09 23.41 -10.78
CA THR A 697 -39.82 21.97 -10.64
C THR A 697 -41.11 21.13 -10.60
N HIS A 698 -42.17 21.59 -9.94
CA HIS A 698 -43.45 20.86 -9.87
C HIS A 698 -44.15 20.84 -11.24
N LEU A 699 -44.05 21.93 -12.00
CA LEU A 699 -44.57 22.04 -13.36
C LEU A 699 -43.78 21.14 -14.32
N TRP A 700 -42.46 21.05 -14.15
CA TRP A 700 -41.61 20.16 -14.95
C TRP A 700 -41.86 18.67 -14.64
N TYR A 701 -42.01 18.29 -13.37
CA TYR A 701 -42.41 16.92 -13.01
C TYR A 701 -43.78 16.55 -13.57
N HIS A 702 -44.73 17.48 -13.64
CA HIS A 702 -46.02 17.23 -14.28
C HIS A 702 -45.89 17.00 -15.79
N LEU A 703 -45.08 17.78 -16.51
CA LEU A 703 -44.79 17.53 -17.92
C LEU A 703 -44.14 16.15 -18.11
N ARG A 704 -43.04 15.85 -17.39
CA ARG A 704 -42.34 14.57 -17.52
C ARG A 704 -43.22 13.37 -17.14
N GLY A 705 -44.13 13.52 -16.18
CA GLY A 705 -44.99 12.43 -15.68
C GLY A 705 -46.32 12.22 -16.41
N LYS A 706 -46.79 13.18 -17.23
CA LYS A 706 -48.08 13.06 -17.96
C LYS A 706 -48.05 13.48 -19.43
N HIS A 707 -46.97 14.12 -19.87
CA HIS A 707 -46.80 14.68 -21.23
C HIS A 707 -45.36 14.45 -21.72
N ALA A 708 -44.78 13.28 -21.40
CA ALA A 708 -43.42 12.91 -21.79
C ALA A 708 -43.20 12.99 -23.31
N GLU A 709 -44.22 12.61 -24.10
CA GLU A 709 -44.26 12.68 -25.56
C GLU A 709 -44.09 14.10 -26.14
N VAL A 710 -44.28 15.14 -25.33
CA VAL A 710 -44.06 16.56 -25.72
C VAL A 710 -42.59 16.97 -25.52
N ILE A 711 -41.79 16.15 -24.84
CA ILE A 711 -40.37 16.39 -24.55
C ILE A 711 -39.54 15.62 -25.59
N VAL A 712 -39.28 16.27 -26.73
CA VAL A 712 -38.39 15.72 -27.78
C VAL A 712 -36.95 15.62 -27.24
N PRO A 713 -36.18 14.55 -27.51
CA PRO A 713 -34.84 14.37 -26.93
C PRO A 713 -33.77 15.41 -27.35
N GLU A 714 -34.00 16.15 -28.44
CA GLU A 714 -33.04 17.10 -29.02
C GLU A 714 -33.08 18.52 -28.42
N GLU A 715 -33.01 18.67 -27.08
CA GLU A 715 -32.69 19.98 -26.46
C GLU A 715 -32.18 19.88 -25.00
N CYS A 716 -31.36 18.87 -24.69
CA CYS A 716 -30.78 18.67 -23.34
C CYS A 716 -29.26 18.87 -23.22
N ASN A 717 -28.67 19.70 -24.10
CA ASN A 717 -27.35 20.29 -23.90
C ASN A 717 -27.47 21.80 -23.61
N HIS A 718 -26.43 22.38 -22.99
CA HIS A 718 -26.32 23.81 -22.61
C HIS A 718 -27.33 24.35 -21.58
N ILE A 719 -27.09 24.06 -20.30
CA ILE A 719 -27.19 25.12 -19.27
C ILE A 719 -25.79 25.73 -19.08
N ASP A 720 -25.34 26.44 -20.12
CA ASP A 720 -24.19 27.33 -19.98
C ASP A 720 -24.57 28.51 -19.08
N ILE A 721 -24.06 28.49 -17.85
CA ILE A 721 -24.01 29.68 -17.02
C ILE A 721 -23.03 30.64 -17.67
N LYS A 722 -23.53 31.50 -18.55
CA LYS A 722 -22.76 32.54 -19.25
C LYS A 722 -21.85 33.29 -18.27
N SER A 723 -20.58 32.93 -18.27
CA SER A 723 -19.51 33.75 -17.71
C SER A 723 -19.43 35.01 -18.57
N THR A 724 -19.81 36.15 -18.00
CA THR A 724 -19.48 37.45 -18.58
C THR A 724 -17.96 37.62 -18.48
N THR A 725 -17.26 37.23 -19.54
CA THR A 725 -15.84 37.45 -19.74
C THR A 725 -15.61 38.91 -20.13
N ASP A 726 -15.75 39.80 -19.15
CA ASP A 726 -15.23 41.15 -19.23
C ASP A 726 -13.97 41.26 -18.36
N ASP A 727 -12.88 41.59 -19.05
CA ASP A 727 -11.67 42.28 -18.59
C ASP A 727 -10.66 41.65 -17.62
N ASN A 728 -9.41 41.72 -18.11
CA ASN A 728 -8.16 41.54 -17.39
C ASN A 728 -8.00 42.60 -16.28
N GLU A 729 -8.29 42.25 -15.02
CA GLU A 729 -7.68 42.91 -13.86
C GLU A 729 -6.39 42.18 -13.45
N SER A 730 -5.27 42.90 -13.43
CA SER A 730 -3.99 42.37 -12.97
C SER A 730 -3.97 42.15 -11.45
N MET A 731 -3.10 41.24 -10.98
CA MET A 731 -3.11 40.73 -9.61
C MET A 731 -2.37 41.65 -8.61
N THR A 732 -2.77 42.94 -8.57
CA THR A 732 -2.06 44.01 -7.82
C THR A 732 -2.92 44.77 -6.81
N GLU A 733 -4.24 44.49 -6.70
CA GLU A 733 -5.17 45.15 -5.75
C GLU A 733 -5.80 44.21 -4.70
N TYR A 734 -5.30 42.98 -4.54
CA TYR A 734 -5.88 41.98 -3.63
C TYR A 734 -4.94 41.69 -2.45
N GLU A 735 -5.31 42.15 -1.25
CA GLU A 735 -4.66 41.74 0.00
C GLU A 735 -5.23 40.39 0.48
N GLU A 736 -4.35 39.46 0.84
CA GLU A 736 -4.72 38.21 1.52
C GLU A 736 -4.86 38.48 3.03
N VAL A 737 -6.06 38.23 3.58
CA VAL A 737 -6.38 38.62 4.96
C VAL A 737 -6.02 37.50 5.94
N GLU A 738 -4.89 37.67 6.64
CA GLU A 738 -4.50 36.78 7.73
C GLU A 738 -5.51 36.76 8.90
N PRO A 739 -5.63 35.63 9.63
CA PRO A 739 -6.72 35.40 10.58
C PRO A 739 -6.55 36.18 11.90
N ALA A 740 -7.16 37.37 11.98
CA ALA A 740 -7.24 38.15 13.21
C ALA A 740 -7.91 37.38 14.38
N SER A 741 -7.26 37.38 15.54
CA SER A 741 -7.50 36.44 16.66
C SER A 741 -8.71 36.76 17.57
N ARG A 742 -9.94 36.83 17.03
CA ARG A 742 -11.17 37.02 17.85
C ARG A 742 -12.29 36.02 17.58
N ARG A 743 -12.86 35.52 18.68
CA ARG A 743 -13.78 34.36 18.77
C ARG A 743 -15.15 34.60 18.11
N LYS A 744 -15.35 34.06 16.90
CA LYS A 744 -16.65 33.57 16.39
C LYS A 744 -16.40 32.26 15.61
N LYS A 745 -17.23 31.23 15.79
CA LYS A 745 -17.10 29.98 15.00
C LYS A 745 -17.31 30.30 13.52
N ARG A 746 -16.28 30.07 12.69
CA ARG A 746 -16.33 30.16 11.22
C ARG A 746 -16.90 28.83 10.68
N SER A 747 -17.61 28.89 9.56
CA SER A 747 -18.12 27.67 8.90
C SER A 747 -16.95 26.89 8.29
N GLU A 748 -16.90 25.58 8.53
CA GLU A 748 -15.84 24.65 8.10
C GLU A 748 -15.53 24.70 6.59
N VAL A 749 -16.50 25.10 5.76
CA VAL A 749 -16.29 25.23 4.31
C VAL A 749 -15.11 26.14 3.96
N TRP A 750 -14.75 27.08 4.84
CA TRP A 750 -13.62 27.99 4.59
C TRP A 750 -12.25 27.32 4.68
N ASN A 751 -12.15 26.07 5.13
CA ASN A 751 -10.91 25.29 5.07
C ASN A 751 -10.54 24.98 3.59
N TYR A 752 -11.52 24.91 2.70
CA TYR A 752 -11.37 24.62 1.27
C TYR A 752 -11.20 25.87 0.39
N TYR A 753 -11.24 27.07 0.98
CA TYR A 753 -11.31 28.32 0.22
C TYR A 753 -10.49 29.47 0.83
N LYS A 754 -9.46 29.93 0.11
CA LYS A 754 -8.88 31.26 0.35
C LYS A 754 -9.93 32.36 0.14
N LYS A 755 -9.88 33.40 0.98
CA LYS A 755 -10.82 34.53 0.96
C LYS A 755 -10.08 35.85 0.73
N PHE A 756 -10.37 36.49 -0.39
CA PHE A 756 -9.88 37.83 -0.72
C PHE A 756 -10.99 38.86 -0.53
N THR A 757 -10.64 40.09 -0.17
CA THR A 757 -11.58 41.21 0.01
C THR A 757 -11.14 42.40 -0.83
N LYS A 758 -11.97 42.81 -1.80
CA LYS A 758 -11.72 44.03 -2.58
C LYS A 758 -12.23 45.23 -1.78
N ARG A 759 -11.58 46.41 -1.95
CA ARG A 759 -11.87 47.67 -1.23
C ARG A 759 -13.36 48.03 -1.10
N ASN A 760 -14.18 47.65 -2.08
CA ASN A 760 -15.63 47.90 -2.11
C ASN A 760 -16.48 46.85 -1.35
N ASN A 761 -15.96 46.32 -0.23
CA ASN A 761 -16.64 45.38 0.69
C ASN A 761 -17.20 44.07 0.07
N LYS A 762 -16.81 43.75 -1.18
CA LYS A 762 -17.12 42.47 -1.83
C LYS A 762 -15.97 41.50 -1.58
N SER A 763 -16.28 40.33 -1.03
CA SER A 763 -15.31 39.23 -0.92
C SER A 763 -15.42 38.23 -2.06
N VAL A 764 -14.29 37.66 -2.44
CA VAL A 764 -14.17 36.54 -3.38
C VAL A 764 -13.59 35.34 -2.65
N ALA A 765 -14.25 34.19 -2.77
CA ALA A 765 -13.73 32.89 -2.36
C ALA A 765 -13.05 32.23 -3.57
N VAL A 766 -11.89 31.61 -3.38
CA VAL A 766 -11.17 30.87 -4.42
C VAL A 766 -10.97 29.44 -3.94
N CYS A 767 -11.45 28.46 -4.71
CA CYS A 767 -11.34 27.05 -4.34
C CYS A 767 -9.86 26.64 -4.31
N ASN A 768 -9.39 26.06 -3.21
CA ASN A 768 -7.99 25.68 -3.05
C ASN A 768 -7.54 24.63 -4.09
N PHE A 769 -8.46 23.75 -4.49
CA PHE A 769 -8.21 22.67 -5.45
C PHE A 769 -8.23 23.17 -6.91
N CYS A 770 -9.40 23.58 -7.43
CA CYS A 770 -9.56 23.97 -8.84
C CYS A 770 -9.37 25.46 -9.16
N GLN A 771 -8.96 26.29 -8.20
CA GLN A 771 -8.78 27.75 -8.35
C GLN A 771 -10.02 28.54 -8.81
N ARG A 772 -11.20 27.92 -8.86
CA ARG A 772 -12.44 28.55 -9.33
C ARG A 772 -12.89 29.64 -8.35
N ARG A 773 -13.17 30.83 -8.88
CA ARG A 773 -13.54 32.04 -8.13
C ARG A 773 -15.06 32.13 -7.91
N PHE A 774 -15.47 32.48 -6.69
CA PHE A 774 -16.87 32.63 -6.27
C PHE A 774 -17.08 34.00 -5.61
N VAL A 775 -17.99 34.82 -6.13
CA VAL A 775 -18.29 36.14 -5.54
C VAL A 775 -19.20 35.95 -4.32
N SER A 776 -18.63 36.13 -3.13
CA SER A 776 -19.33 36.02 -1.84
C SER A 776 -20.12 37.31 -1.56
N GLY A 777 -21.34 37.38 -2.09
CA GLY A 777 -22.39 38.24 -1.54
C GLY A 777 -22.94 37.71 -0.20
N PRO A 778 -24.01 38.31 0.37
CA PRO A 778 -24.60 37.89 1.64
C PRO A 778 -25.42 36.57 1.58
N ALA A 779 -25.37 35.85 0.46
CA ALA A 779 -25.93 34.50 0.35
C ALA A 779 -25.00 33.47 1.02
N GLY A 780 -25.57 32.50 1.72
CA GLY A 780 -24.83 31.61 2.64
C GLY A 780 -23.83 30.65 1.97
N THR A 781 -23.00 30.04 2.82
CA THR A 781 -21.90 29.10 2.50
C THR A 781 -22.32 27.81 1.75
N HIS A 782 -23.62 27.59 1.55
CA HIS A 782 -24.17 26.40 0.89
C HIS A 782 -23.66 26.20 -0.56
N HIS A 783 -23.48 27.28 -1.34
CA HIS A 783 -22.97 27.17 -2.71
C HIS A 783 -21.51 26.70 -2.77
N LEU A 784 -20.70 27.05 -1.77
CA LEU A 784 -19.32 26.58 -1.63
C LEU A 784 -19.30 25.09 -1.28
N TRP A 785 -20.13 24.67 -0.32
CA TRP A 785 -20.29 23.26 0.05
C TRP A 785 -20.79 22.39 -1.11
N ASN A 786 -21.74 22.88 -1.91
CA ASN A 786 -22.26 22.16 -3.08
C ASN A 786 -21.25 22.07 -4.23
N HIS A 787 -20.28 22.98 -4.32
CA HIS A 787 -19.17 22.84 -5.27
C HIS A 787 -18.20 21.76 -4.79
N VAL A 788 -17.76 21.83 -3.53
CA VAL A 788 -16.86 20.84 -2.92
C VAL A 788 -17.46 19.42 -3.04
N LYS A 789 -18.71 19.22 -2.61
CA LYS A 789 -19.40 17.92 -2.73
C LYS A 789 -19.65 17.40 -4.16
N ARG A 790 -19.53 18.23 -5.20
CA ARG A 790 -19.80 17.83 -6.60
C ARG A 790 -18.55 17.74 -7.49
N LYS A 791 -17.42 18.29 -7.05
CA LYS A 791 -16.16 18.30 -7.83
C LYS A 791 -14.93 17.86 -7.05
N HIS A 792 -15.00 17.85 -5.71
CA HIS A 792 -13.87 17.68 -4.81
C HIS A 792 -14.26 16.80 -3.61
N ALA A 793 -15.09 15.76 -3.80
CA ALA A 793 -15.65 14.96 -2.70
C ALA A 793 -14.57 14.16 -1.96
N LYS A 794 -13.82 13.31 -2.68
CA LYS A 794 -12.69 12.53 -2.15
C LYS A 794 -11.60 13.43 -1.54
N GLU A 795 -11.31 14.54 -2.20
CA GLU A 795 -10.37 15.57 -1.71
C GLU A 795 -10.87 16.25 -0.43
N ALA A 796 -12.18 16.36 -0.22
CA ALA A 796 -12.75 17.01 0.96
C ALA A 796 -12.60 16.17 2.22
N GLU A 797 -12.73 14.86 2.09
CA GLU A 797 -12.62 13.87 3.17
C GLU A 797 -11.20 13.86 3.77
N LEU A 798 -10.17 13.97 2.91
CA LEU A 798 -8.76 14.13 3.31
C LEU A 798 -8.46 15.40 4.12
N VAL A 799 -9.23 16.48 3.93
CA VAL A 799 -9.09 17.70 4.75
C VAL A 799 -9.87 17.61 6.07
N VAL A 800 -10.92 16.78 6.14
CA VAL A 800 -11.61 16.51 7.41
C VAL A 800 -10.75 15.62 8.31
N SER A 801 -10.06 14.61 7.75
CA SER A 801 -9.16 13.73 8.52
C SER A 801 -7.91 14.45 9.05
N THR A 802 -7.45 15.51 8.39
CA THR A 802 -6.28 16.31 8.80
C THR A 802 -6.61 17.51 9.73
N ASN A 803 -7.89 17.68 10.10
CA ASN A 803 -8.35 18.74 11.04
C ASN A 803 -9.09 18.17 12.27
N LYS A 804 -9.00 16.86 12.51
CA LYS A 804 -9.46 16.17 13.72
C LYS A 804 -8.28 15.68 14.54
#